data_AF-A0A023GD48-F1
#
_entry.id   AF-A0A023GD48-F1
#
_cell.length_a   1.000
_cell.length_b   1.000
_cell.length_c   1.000
_cell.angle_alpha   90.00
_cell.angle_beta   90.00
_cell.angle_gamma   90.00
#
_symmetry.space_group_name_H-M   'P 1'
#
loop_
_entity.id
_entity.type
_entity.pdbx_description
1 polymer ?
#
loop_
_entity_poly.entity_id
_entity_poly.type
_entity_poly.pdbx_seq_one_letter_code
_entity_poly.pdbx_strand_id
1 'polypeptide(L)'
;MWRSTRHISSRCSRLLPGNRHKAKSPVHSRQQSTSSSGSSGKTVVVVTAGVAAVIGGTLAYAKVDSDFRRQLEGSIPYGGSLLGSILGPPVHPAGKDKAPESSPLRKTMEPRVPALPPPPIVPPVKEKTWDLEAEAQKQLRDMKEQSERLNFALEQSLREAQAELEKHTKDALVAQLEAKEAAQSYARKLYRAIDEAKDSEDQYMWDEALQAKEAKLAATQKAAVKSQQAWKCLEKLQSAIRKGQADKETHSNLALSPAEHFAKQAREQLRNAESESRLAKEAARTASDYRDAVERAQLHFKKEIEALLPETKFTAPGQKLSEDELNLLLAHAHRKIENLTKAHAKMQVTEQERAQHLQRQQERIARDLDRQRAELDTMLQVKLVKQQEAFEHELQQQLRRQVAAHTEHLREALEEQREELGCAFATELEKKVVEQRAQHAAALSSSVAKLQGMEEYLRARDELDQLSQQAKGLWLACQGLCHTLVHGPAGELQSLSTDMRLVEQAAPMSPYVPLVLASIPEEALARGVYPEVALKERFACVERACRRVALVDDQGPSSLLRYLASYLQSLCIIYPKELPQEELLDEQRVNPEMWDTFDVLSRVRYWLQHENLEQALRYASQLRGQPRMVAHDWIHELRLHLEARQAAAALMAFAAATISQDAQ
;
A
#
# COMPACT_ATOMS: atom_id res chain seq x y z
N MET A 1 -35.71 67.04 8.41
CA MET A 1 -35.57 67.67 7.07
C MET A 1 -34.66 66.79 6.24
N TRP A 2 -34.91 66.40 5.00
CA TRP A 2 -36.15 66.37 4.18
C TRP A 2 -36.10 65.05 3.39
N ARG A 3 -37.23 64.38 3.12
CA ARG A 3 -37.27 63.22 2.21
C ARG A 3 -37.53 63.71 0.78
N SER A 4 -36.96 63.05 -0.22
CA SER A 4 -37.42 63.14 -1.61
C SER A 4 -37.21 61.81 -2.35
N THR A 5 -38.12 61.47 -3.24
CA THR A 5 -38.20 60.17 -3.94
C THR A 5 -38.74 60.34 -5.35
N ARG A 6 -38.08 59.74 -6.35
CA ARG A 6 -38.57 59.24 -7.67
C ARG A 6 -37.34 58.62 -8.37
N HIS A 7 -37.30 57.37 -8.84
CA HIS A 7 -38.16 56.58 -9.75
C HIS A 7 -37.84 56.72 -11.26
N ILE A 8 -37.37 55.60 -11.82
CA ILE A 8 -37.68 55.04 -13.15
C ILE A 8 -37.20 55.82 -14.40
N SER A 9 -36.27 55.22 -15.15
CA SER A 9 -36.59 54.67 -16.49
C SER A 9 -35.51 53.69 -16.96
N SER A 10 -35.87 52.82 -17.90
CA SER A 10 -35.10 51.65 -18.34
C SER A 10 -34.62 51.77 -19.80
N ARG A 11 -33.41 51.27 -20.09
CA ARG A 11 -33.07 50.79 -21.44
C ARG A 11 -32.29 49.48 -21.37
N CYS A 12 -32.75 48.50 -22.13
CA CYS A 12 -32.02 47.25 -22.39
C CYS A 12 -31.37 47.32 -23.76
N SER A 13 -30.13 46.84 -23.87
CA SER A 13 -29.56 46.35 -25.12
C SER A 13 -28.63 45.16 -24.82
N ARG A 14 -28.63 44.16 -25.70
CA ARG A 14 -27.85 42.92 -25.57
C ARG A 14 -26.47 43.12 -26.22
N LEU A 15 -25.46 42.35 -25.80
CA LEU A 15 -24.83 41.31 -26.65
C LEU A 15 -23.53 40.72 -26.03
N LEU A 16 -23.33 39.42 -26.30
CA LEU A 16 -22.07 38.64 -26.30
C LEU A 16 -21.24 38.49 -24.99
N PRO A 17 -20.90 37.24 -24.57
CA PRO A 17 -19.99 37.00 -23.46
C PRO A 17 -18.51 37.01 -23.89
N GLY A 18 -17.68 37.79 -23.19
CA GLY A 18 -16.23 37.83 -23.41
C GLY A 18 -15.47 36.72 -22.68
N ASN A 19 -14.60 36.00 -23.39
CA ASN A 19 -13.80 34.90 -22.87
C ASN A 19 -12.82 35.36 -21.75
N ARG A 20 -12.74 34.61 -20.64
CA ARG A 20 -11.69 34.75 -19.61
C ARG A 20 -11.22 33.38 -19.14
N HIS A 21 -10.04 32.97 -19.60
CA HIS A 21 -9.37 31.77 -19.13
C HIS A 21 -9.01 31.90 -17.64
N LYS A 22 -9.37 30.91 -16.82
CA LYS A 22 -8.78 30.73 -15.49
C LYS A 22 -7.44 30.02 -15.62
N ALA A 23 -6.37 30.63 -15.12
CA ALA A 23 -5.10 29.94 -14.94
C ALA A 23 -5.27 28.81 -13.90
N LYS A 24 -4.67 27.65 -14.17
CA LYS A 24 -4.41 26.60 -13.18
C LYS A 24 -2.92 26.57 -12.90
N SER A 25 -2.55 26.48 -11.63
CA SER A 25 -1.17 26.21 -11.20
C SER A 25 -0.74 24.79 -11.62
N PRO A 26 0.50 24.59 -12.12
CA PRO A 26 1.00 23.25 -12.40
C PRO A 26 1.27 22.48 -11.10
N VAL A 27 0.85 21.22 -11.06
CA VAL A 27 1.29 20.25 -10.04
C VAL A 27 2.64 19.70 -10.49
N HIS A 28 3.64 19.70 -9.62
CA HIS A 28 4.94 19.09 -9.94
C HIS A 28 4.83 17.55 -9.92
N SER A 29 4.85 16.95 -11.11
CA SER A 29 4.98 15.49 -11.27
C SER A 29 6.41 15.05 -10.93
N ARG A 30 6.55 14.27 -9.84
CA ARG A 30 7.83 13.68 -9.44
C ARG A 30 8.12 12.45 -10.30
N GLN A 31 8.92 12.62 -11.36
CA GLN A 31 9.41 11.48 -12.14
C GLN A 31 10.26 10.53 -11.27
N GLN A 32 9.91 9.26 -11.28
CA GLN A 32 10.71 8.17 -10.72
C GLN A 32 11.54 7.54 -11.84
N SER A 33 12.86 7.50 -11.70
CA SER A 33 13.75 6.79 -12.63
C SER A 33 13.96 5.35 -12.17
N THR A 34 13.39 4.38 -12.88
CA THR A 34 13.61 2.95 -12.62
C THR A 34 14.93 2.47 -13.22
N SER A 35 15.73 1.76 -12.43
CA SER A 35 16.74 0.82 -12.94
C SER A 35 16.59 -0.52 -12.20
N SER A 36 16.54 -1.62 -12.97
CA SER A 36 16.14 -2.93 -12.47
C SER A 36 17.30 -3.91 -12.40
N SER A 37 17.41 -4.64 -11.29
CA SER A 37 18.18 -5.87 -11.17
C SER A 37 17.72 -6.67 -9.94
N GLY A 38 17.48 -7.97 -10.12
CA GLY A 38 17.22 -8.95 -9.08
C GLY A 38 17.81 -10.32 -9.51
N SER A 39 17.82 -11.38 -8.70
CA SER A 39 17.38 -11.59 -7.31
C SER A 39 18.09 -12.88 -6.79
N SER A 40 17.89 -13.42 -5.58
CA SER A 40 17.02 -13.15 -4.42
C SER A 40 17.69 -13.71 -3.15
N GLY A 41 17.09 -13.53 -1.96
CA GLY A 41 17.49 -14.32 -0.79
C GLY A 41 16.94 -13.86 0.57
N LYS A 42 16.08 -14.70 1.18
CA LYS A 42 15.72 -14.76 2.61
C LYS A 42 15.29 -13.44 3.28
N THR A 43 13.99 -13.17 3.26
CA THR A 43 13.37 -12.04 3.96
C THR A 43 13.21 -12.29 5.46
N VAL A 44 13.75 -11.39 6.28
CA VAL A 44 13.25 -11.10 7.63
C VAL A 44 12.98 -9.60 7.67
N VAL A 45 11.72 -9.22 7.88
CA VAL A 45 11.30 -7.81 7.82
C VAL A 45 11.34 -7.21 9.22
N VAL A 46 12.22 -6.23 9.42
CA VAL A 46 12.15 -5.29 10.55
C VAL A 46 12.08 -3.89 9.95
N VAL A 47 10.91 -3.25 10.07
CA VAL A 47 10.72 -1.87 9.60
C VAL A 47 11.07 -0.91 10.73
N THR A 48 12.13 -0.14 10.55
CA THR A 48 12.43 1.03 11.39
C THR A 48 12.35 2.30 10.54
N ALA A 49 11.46 3.21 10.92
CA ALA A 49 11.17 4.42 10.15
C ALA A 49 12.36 5.39 10.07
N GLY A 50 12.46 6.13 8.97
CA GLY A 50 13.55 7.08 8.73
C GLY A 50 13.25 8.49 9.22
N VAL A 51 14.18 9.08 9.98
CA VAL A 51 14.24 10.53 10.26
C VAL A 51 15.70 10.98 10.17
N ALA A 52 16.10 11.62 9.06
CA ALA A 52 17.47 12.08 8.83
C ALA A 52 17.56 13.21 7.79
N ALA A 53 17.10 14.43 8.11
CA ALA A 53 17.07 15.54 7.13
C ALA A 53 17.31 16.98 7.66
N VAL A 54 17.64 17.22 8.93
CA VAL A 54 18.06 18.57 9.42
C VAL A 54 19.16 18.46 10.49
N ILE A 55 20.41 18.19 10.09
CA ILE A 55 21.53 18.07 11.04
C ILE A 55 22.85 18.70 10.53
N GLY A 56 22.81 20.02 10.29
CA GLY A 56 24.00 20.82 9.98
C GLY A 56 24.58 21.52 11.21
N GLY A 57 23.99 22.67 11.59
CA GLY A 57 24.50 23.52 12.68
C GLY A 57 24.42 22.90 14.08
N THR A 58 23.46 22.01 14.34
CA THR A 58 23.25 21.39 15.66
C THR A 58 24.39 20.48 16.08
N LEU A 59 24.98 19.71 15.16
CA LEU A 59 26.18 18.90 15.42
C LEU A 59 27.44 19.76 15.64
N ALA A 60 27.55 20.90 14.96
CA ALA A 60 28.65 21.83 15.17
C ALA A 60 28.61 22.46 16.57
N TYR A 61 27.43 22.86 17.03
CA TYR A 61 27.26 23.43 18.38
C TYR A 61 27.44 22.37 19.48
N ALA A 62 26.88 21.17 19.32
CA ALA A 62 27.05 20.04 20.24
C ALA A 62 28.49 19.44 20.28
N LYS A 63 29.41 19.93 19.43
CA LYS A 63 30.85 19.66 19.51
C LYS A 63 31.61 20.71 20.35
N VAL A 64 31.03 21.89 20.54
CA VAL A 64 31.63 23.00 21.30
C VAL A 64 31.11 23.03 22.75
N ASP A 65 29.82 22.73 22.96
CA ASP A 65 29.16 22.74 24.27
C ASP A 65 28.79 21.32 24.73
N SER A 66 29.37 20.89 25.87
CA SER A 66 29.14 19.59 26.49
C SER A 66 27.81 19.45 27.22
N ASP A 67 27.23 20.55 27.72
CA ASP A 67 25.97 20.51 28.47
C ASP A 67 24.78 20.61 27.53
N PHE A 68 24.89 21.33 26.41
CA PHE A 68 23.94 21.23 25.30
C PHE A 68 23.89 19.80 24.72
N ARG A 69 25.05 19.14 24.59
CA ARG A 69 25.12 17.73 24.16
C ARG A 69 24.34 16.80 25.12
N ARG A 70 24.43 16.99 26.43
CA ARG A 70 23.67 16.22 27.43
C ARG A 70 22.16 16.45 27.32
N GLN A 71 21.72 17.67 27.03
CA GLN A 71 20.30 17.98 26.81
C GLN A 71 19.75 17.32 25.53
N LEU A 72 20.55 17.21 24.48
CA LEU A 72 20.23 16.42 23.28
C LEU A 72 20.18 14.90 23.56
N GLU A 73 21.18 14.36 24.25
CA GLU A 73 21.25 12.93 24.59
C GLU A 73 20.09 12.49 25.51
N GLY A 74 19.57 13.38 26.35
CA GLY A 74 18.40 13.12 27.20
C GLY A 74 17.02 13.32 26.54
N SER A 75 16.94 13.99 25.38
CA SER A 75 15.66 14.30 24.72
C SER A 75 15.32 13.38 23.54
N ILE A 76 16.26 12.54 23.10
CA ILE A 76 16.06 11.55 22.02
C ILE A 76 16.31 10.14 22.57
N PRO A 77 15.29 9.27 22.69
CA PRO A 77 15.52 7.87 23.09
C PRO A 77 16.42 7.17 22.07
N TYR A 78 17.40 6.41 22.57
CA TYR A 78 18.53 5.83 21.80
C TYR A 78 19.50 6.84 21.14
N GLY A 79 19.32 8.15 21.33
CA GLY A 79 20.11 9.21 20.69
C GLY A 79 21.62 9.11 20.94
N GLY A 80 22.05 8.66 22.12
CA GLY A 80 23.47 8.50 22.47
C GLY A 80 24.25 7.55 21.54
N SER A 81 23.62 6.54 20.95
CA SER A 81 24.27 5.63 20.00
C SER A 81 24.54 6.31 18.64
N LEU A 82 23.54 7.04 18.14
CA LEU A 82 23.62 7.80 16.90
C LEU A 82 24.59 8.98 17.01
N LEU A 83 24.52 9.74 18.10
CA LEU A 83 25.44 10.84 18.39
C LEU A 83 26.88 10.34 18.61
N GLY A 84 27.07 9.20 19.28
CA GLY A 84 28.37 8.56 19.43
C GLY A 84 29.02 8.15 18.11
N SER A 85 28.22 7.64 17.15
CA SER A 85 28.71 7.27 15.82
C SER A 85 29.06 8.46 14.91
N ILE A 86 28.47 9.64 15.16
CA ILE A 86 28.64 10.82 14.30
C ILE A 86 29.64 11.84 14.88
N LEU A 87 29.65 12.04 16.20
CA LEU A 87 30.56 12.96 16.90
C LEU A 87 31.84 12.29 17.40
N GLY A 88 31.89 10.96 17.40
CA GLY A 88 32.97 10.16 17.95
C GLY A 88 32.80 9.86 19.46
N PRO A 89 33.57 8.88 19.98
CA PRO A 89 33.55 8.53 21.40
C PRO A 89 34.14 9.65 22.27
N PRO A 90 33.74 9.76 23.55
CA PRO A 90 34.37 10.69 24.49
C PRO A 90 35.85 10.34 24.66
N VAL A 91 36.73 11.35 24.57
CA VAL A 91 38.19 11.14 24.58
C VAL A 91 38.70 10.85 25.99
N HIS A 92 39.03 9.59 26.26
CA HIS A 92 40.12 9.17 27.16
C HIS A 92 40.71 7.81 26.66
N PRO A 93 41.97 7.44 27.02
CA PRO A 93 42.87 6.86 26.01
C PRO A 93 43.21 5.35 26.08
N ALA A 94 43.62 4.85 24.90
CA ALA A 94 44.56 3.74 24.61
C ALA A 94 44.06 2.26 24.51
N GLY A 95 44.56 1.58 23.46
CA GLY A 95 44.33 0.15 23.09
C GLY A 95 43.60 0.01 21.73
N LYS A 96 44.25 -0.24 20.58
CA LYS A 96 44.89 -1.49 20.07
C LYS A 96 43.90 -2.67 19.94
N ASP A 97 43.82 -3.42 18.82
CA ASP A 97 44.62 -3.41 17.58
C ASP A 97 43.88 -4.07 16.36
N LYS A 98 44.16 -3.57 15.14
CA LYS A 98 44.18 -4.28 13.82
C LYS A 98 42.90 -4.81 13.11
N ALA A 99 43.07 -4.94 11.78
CA ALA A 99 42.24 -5.57 10.71
C ALA A 99 43.25 -6.12 9.63
N PRO A 100 42.95 -6.45 8.34
CA PRO A 100 41.69 -6.58 7.56
C PRO A 100 41.66 -7.87 6.66
N GLU A 101 41.17 -7.77 5.39
CA GLU A 101 41.29 -8.72 4.23
C GLU A 101 40.34 -9.94 4.12
N SER A 102 39.96 -10.48 2.94
CA SER A 102 39.89 -9.99 1.52
C SER A 102 39.00 -10.91 0.61
N SER A 103 38.87 -10.61 -0.70
CA SER A 103 37.99 -11.27 -1.72
C SER A 103 38.78 -12.18 -2.71
N PRO A 104 38.36 -12.62 -3.95
CA PRO A 104 37.04 -12.83 -4.62
C PRO A 104 36.92 -14.10 -5.56
N LEU A 105 35.73 -14.31 -6.20
CA LEU A 105 35.44 -14.81 -7.59
C LEU A 105 35.84 -16.21 -8.18
N ARG A 106 34.85 -16.92 -8.79
CA ARG A 106 34.85 -17.66 -10.12
C ARG A 106 33.42 -18.20 -10.45
N LYS A 107 32.84 -18.06 -11.67
CA LYS A 107 32.88 -18.90 -12.92
C LYS A 107 32.27 -20.33 -12.77
N THR A 108 31.43 -20.93 -13.65
CA THR A 108 30.98 -20.67 -15.06
C THR A 108 29.67 -21.46 -15.39
N MET A 109 28.95 -21.15 -16.50
CA MET A 109 28.43 -22.08 -17.56
C MET A 109 26.95 -21.90 -18.03
N GLU A 110 26.73 -22.17 -19.33
CA GLU A 110 25.50 -22.07 -20.18
C GLU A 110 25.11 -23.49 -20.72
N PRO A 111 24.07 -23.78 -21.59
CA PRO A 111 23.53 -22.97 -22.71
C PRO A 111 22.03 -23.15 -23.14
N ARG A 112 21.69 -22.55 -24.31
CA ARG A 112 20.76 -23.01 -25.41
C ARG A 112 19.35 -22.39 -25.55
N VAL A 113 18.90 -22.24 -26.83
CA VAL A 113 17.67 -21.53 -27.29
C VAL A 113 16.98 -22.29 -28.45
N PRO A 114 15.63 -22.37 -28.47
CA PRO A 114 14.75 -21.86 -29.56
C PRO A 114 13.42 -21.24 -29.02
N ALA A 115 12.49 -20.57 -29.75
CA ALA A 115 12.46 -19.88 -31.06
C ALA A 115 11.16 -18.98 -31.15
N LEU A 116 10.65 -18.66 -32.35
CA LEU A 116 9.48 -17.80 -32.70
C LEU A 116 8.69 -18.46 -33.90
N PRO A 117 7.52 -17.98 -34.45
CA PRO A 117 6.96 -16.61 -34.47
C PRO A 117 5.37 -16.53 -34.38
N PRO A 118 4.55 -15.63 -35.05
CA PRO A 118 3.39 -14.94 -34.41
C PRO A 118 2.10 -14.92 -35.33
N PRO A 119 1.24 -13.86 -35.45
CA PRO A 119 0.80 -12.73 -34.60
C PRO A 119 -0.69 -12.92 -34.16
N PRO A 120 -1.80 -12.18 -34.55
CA PRO A 120 -2.08 -10.96 -35.35
C PRO A 120 -2.52 -9.71 -34.50
N ILE A 121 -3.31 -8.76 -35.06
CA ILE A 121 -3.37 -7.32 -34.69
C ILE A 121 -4.77 -6.67 -34.88
N VAL A 122 -5.21 -5.77 -33.96
CA VAL A 122 -6.15 -4.61 -34.20
C VAL A 122 -5.73 -3.39 -33.32
N PRO A 123 -5.80 -2.10 -33.76
CA PRO A 123 -4.91 -1.04 -33.22
C PRO A 123 -5.64 0.28 -32.73
N PRO A 124 -5.12 1.55 -32.79
CA PRO A 124 -5.01 2.38 -31.56
C PRO A 124 -5.46 3.87 -31.65
N VAL A 125 -5.32 4.67 -30.57
CA VAL A 125 -5.36 6.16 -30.61
C VAL A 125 -4.50 6.81 -29.50
N LYS A 126 -3.48 7.62 -29.85
CA LYS A 126 -2.95 8.87 -29.20
C LYS A 126 -1.48 9.12 -29.56
N GLU A 127 -1.20 10.18 -30.33
CA GLU A 127 0.12 10.37 -30.96
C GLU A 127 0.51 11.86 -31.14
N LYS A 128 0.27 12.71 -30.12
CA LYS A 128 0.57 14.17 -30.18
C LYS A 128 1.08 14.83 -28.87
N THR A 129 1.50 14.04 -27.89
CA THR A 129 2.06 14.56 -26.62
C THR A 129 3.59 14.47 -26.55
N TRP A 130 4.19 13.51 -27.25
CA TRP A 130 5.62 13.20 -27.13
C TRP A 130 6.53 14.27 -27.73
N ASP A 131 6.15 14.89 -28.84
CA ASP A 131 6.99 15.85 -29.57
C ASP A 131 7.25 17.12 -28.75
N LEU A 132 6.18 17.66 -28.12
CA LEU A 132 6.25 18.84 -27.25
C LEU A 132 7.14 18.62 -26.02
N GLU A 133 7.10 17.41 -25.44
CA GLU A 133 7.98 17.03 -24.32
C GLU A 133 9.43 16.88 -24.76
N ALA A 134 9.69 16.33 -25.95
CA ALA A 134 11.03 16.20 -26.52
C ALA A 134 11.65 17.57 -26.87
N GLU A 135 10.87 18.50 -27.43
CA GLU A 135 11.31 19.87 -27.71
C GLU A 135 11.64 20.64 -26.42
N ALA A 136 10.77 20.56 -25.39
CA ALA A 136 11.02 21.19 -24.09
C ALA A 136 12.29 20.63 -23.41
N GLN A 137 12.51 19.31 -23.47
CA GLN A 137 13.76 18.71 -22.97
C GLN A 137 14.99 19.13 -23.77
N LYS A 138 14.86 19.43 -25.08
CA LYS A 138 15.96 19.96 -25.88
C LYS A 138 16.32 21.38 -25.46
N GLN A 139 15.34 22.28 -25.38
CA GLN A 139 15.55 23.65 -24.90
C GLN A 139 16.20 23.70 -23.51
N LEU A 140 15.79 22.80 -22.59
CA LEU A 140 16.38 22.71 -21.25
C LEU A 140 17.84 22.21 -21.24
N ARG A 141 18.27 21.44 -22.24
CA ARG A 141 19.68 21.07 -22.45
C ARG A 141 20.47 22.24 -23.06
N ASP A 142 19.93 22.85 -24.12
CA ASP A 142 20.55 23.98 -24.82
C ASP A 142 20.82 25.17 -23.87
N MET A 143 19.93 25.43 -22.90
CA MET A 143 20.12 26.45 -21.86
C MET A 143 21.17 26.06 -20.82
N LYS A 144 21.24 24.79 -20.40
CA LYS A 144 22.27 24.32 -19.46
C LYS A 144 23.66 24.44 -20.08
N GLU A 145 23.84 23.97 -21.32
CA GLU A 145 25.10 24.09 -22.04
C GLU A 145 25.54 25.55 -22.21
N GLN A 146 24.61 26.49 -22.42
CA GLN A 146 24.92 27.93 -22.45
C GLN A 146 25.42 28.42 -21.09
N SER A 147 24.72 28.10 -20.00
CA SER A 147 25.14 28.47 -18.64
C SER A 147 26.50 27.88 -18.26
N GLU A 148 26.79 26.63 -18.64
CA GLU A 148 28.06 25.96 -18.38
C GLU A 148 29.22 26.61 -19.15
N ARG A 149 29.01 26.98 -20.42
CA ARG A 149 30.00 27.70 -21.24
C ARG A 149 30.29 29.10 -20.69
N LEU A 150 29.26 29.84 -20.26
CA LEU A 150 29.41 31.16 -19.64
C LEU A 150 30.14 31.08 -18.30
N ASN A 151 29.81 30.08 -17.47
CA ASN A 151 30.51 29.83 -16.20
C ASN A 151 31.98 29.48 -16.41
N PHE A 152 32.30 28.57 -17.35
CA PHE A 152 33.68 28.21 -17.68
C PHE A 152 34.50 29.40 -18.19
N ALA A 153 33.93 30.22 -19.08
CA ALA A 153 34.59 31.43 -19.59
C ALA A 153 34.82 32.48 -18.48
N LEU A 154 33.85 32.66 -17.57
CA LEU A 154 34.03 33.52 -16.39
C LEU A 154 35.17 33.01 -15.52
N GLU A 155 35.21 31.72 -15.18
CA GLU A 155 36.26 31.13 -14.36
C GLU A 155 37.66 31.28 -14.98
N GLN A 156 37.80 31.10 -16.30
CA GLN A 156 39.07 31.36 -16.99
C GLN A 156 39.50 32.82 -16.82
N SER A 157 38.61 33.78 -17.08
CA SER A 157 38.92 35.21 -16.92
C SER A 157 39.25 35.61 -15.47
N LEU A 158 38.63 34.96 -14.47
CA LEU A 158 38.94 35.16 -13.06
C LEU A 158 40.31 34.58 -12.69
N ARG A 159 40.66 33.39 -13.17
CA ARG A 159 41.99 32.77 -12.95
C ARG A 159 43.12 33.58 -13.57
N GLU A 160 42.92 34.09 -14.79
CA GLU A 160 43.87 34.98 -15.46
C GLU A 160 44.06 36.30 -14.72
N ALA A 161 42.95 36.96 -14.33
CA ALA A 161 43.01 38.21 -13.57
C ALA A 161 43.58 38.04 -12.15
N GLN A 162 43.38 36.89 -11.51
CA GLN A 162 44.04 36.52 -10.25
C GLN A 162 45.56 36.38 -10.45
N ALA A 163 46.01 35.68 -11.50
CA ALA A 163 47.43 35.48 -11.78
C ALA A 163 48.17 36.78 -12.17
N GLU A 164 47.54 37.65 -12.97
CA GLU A 164 48.06 39.01 -13.21
C GLU A 164 48.20 39.79 -11.90
N LEU A 165 47.16 39.79 -11.06
CA LEU A 165 47.14 40.55 -9.82
C LEU A 165 48.15 40.00 -8.80
N GLU A 166 48.30 38.67 -8.65
CA GLU A 166 49.35 38.06 -7.82
C GLU A 166 50.75 38.51 -8.21
N LYS A 167 51.03 38.59 -9.52
CA LYS A 167 52.34 39.05 -10.01
C LYS A 167 52.55 40.52 -9.70
N HIS A 168 51.57 41.37 -10.03
CA HIS A 168 51.70 42.81 -9.85
C HIS A 168 51.63 43.26 -8.37
N THR A 169 50.94 42.55 -7.47
CA THR A 169 51.05 42.81 -6.03
C THR A 169 52.42 42.47 -5.50
N LYS A 170 52.98 41.30 -5.83
CA LYS A 170 54.35 40.91 -5.40
C LYS A 170 55.39 41.93 -5.88
N ASP A 171 55.34 42.32 -7.16
CA ASP A 171 56.18 43.39 -7.72
C ASP A 171 56.04 44.72 -6.95
N ALA A 172 54.80 45.12 -6.60
CA ALA A 172 54.53 46.37 -5.89
C ALA A 172 54.96 46.32 -4.42
N LEU A 173 54.80 45.18 -3.74
CA LEU A 173 55.26 44.98 -2.37
C LEU A 173 56.78 45.10 -2.28
N VAL A 174 57.53 44.42 -3.16
CA VAL A 174 59.00 44.53 -3.23
C VAL A 174 59.42 45.97 -3.50
N ALA A 175 58.83 46.64 -4.49
CA ALA A 175 59.18 48.03 -4.81
C ALA A 175 58.83 49.03 -3.68
N GLN A 176 57.76 48.81 -2.91
CA GLN A 176 57.45 49.64 -1.73
C GLN A 176 58.40 49.37 -0.56
N LEU A 177 58.90 48.14 -0.39
CA LEU A 177 59.95 47.81 0.58
C LEU A 177 61.29 48.43 0.18
N GLU A 178 61.71 48.32 -1.09
CA GLU A 178 62.87 49.07 -1.63
C GLU A 178 62.75 50.58 -1.32
N ALA A 179 61.57 51.17 -1.55
CA ALA A 179 61.32 52.59 -1.28
C ALA A 179 61.34 52.95 0.21
N LYS A 180 60.89 52.04 1.09
CA LYS A 180 60.95 52.18 2.56
C LYS A 180 62.39 52.14 3.05
N GLU A 181 63.18 51.17 2.60
CA GLU A 181 64.58 50.99 2.99
C GLU A 181 65.49 52.09 2.42
N ALA A 182 65.26 52.52 1.17
CA ALA A 182 65.97 53.65 0.57
C ALA A 182 65.64 54.98 1.30
N ALA A 183 64.39 55.16 1.75
CA ALA A 183 64.03 56.33 2.55
C ALA A 183 64.67 56.31 3.95
N GLN A 184 64.68 55.15 4.64
CA GLN A 184 65.31 55.00 5.95
C GLN A 184 66.84 55.12 5.90
N SER A 185 67.50 54.53 4.90
CA SER A 185 68.95 54.64 4.72
C SER A 185 69.37 56.06 4.35
N TYR A 186 68.61 56.77 3.51
CA TYR A 186 68.79 58.21 3.28
C TYR A 186 68.67 59.01 4.58
N ALA A 187 67.62 58.79 5.39
CA ALA A 187 67.46 59.50 6.66
C ALA A 187 68.64 59.26 7.61
N ARG A 188 69.08 58.00 7.78
CA ARG A 188 70.24 57.65 8.62
C ARG A 188 71.54 58.28 8.10
N LYS A 189 71.85 58.17 6.81
CA LYS A 189 73.03 58.79 6.20
C LYS A 189 73.00 60.31 6.30
N LEU A 190 71.83 60.94 6.17
CA LEU A 190 71.68 62.38 6.29
C LEU A 190 71.92 62.87 7.72
N TYR A 191 71.33 62.24 8.75
CA TYR A 191 71.66 62.57 10.15
C TYR A 191 73.15 62.37 10.43
N ARG A 192 73.71 61.24 9.99
CA ARG A 192 75.15 60.96 10.14
C ARG A 192 76.03 62.04 9.50
N ALA A 193 75.71 62.49 8.29
CA ALA A 193 76.43 63.56 7.61
C ALA A 193 76.25 64.95 8.27
N ILE A 194 75.16 65.19 9.01
CA ILE A 194 74.94 66.45 9.75
C ILE A 194 75.69 66.46 11.09
N ASP A 195 75.69 65.34 11.81
CA ASP A 195 76.17 65.27 13.20
C ASP A 195 77.67 64.88 13.30
N GLU A 196 78.20 64.09 12.35
CA GLU A 196 79.61 63.68 12.34
C GLU A 196 80.53 64.68 11.60
N ALA A 197 80.08 65.25 10.47
CA ALA A 197 80.93 65.99 9.54
C ALA A 197 81.41 67.36 10.08
N LYS A 198 82.72 67.59 10.06
CA LYS A 198 83.40 68.78 10.61
C LYS A 198 84.54 69.28 9.72
N ASP A 199 85.19 68.40 8.97
CA ASP A 199 86.43 68.67 8.25
C ASP A 199 86.31 68.34 6.74
N SER A 200 87.37 68.59 5.97
CA SER A 200 87.35 68.44 4.50
C SER A 200 87.28 67.00 4.00
N GLU A 201 87.63 66.01 4.82
CA GLU A 201 87.57 64.58 4.46
C GLU A 201 86.13 64.05 4.46
N ASP A 202 85.20 64.74 5.12
CA ASP A 202 83.79 64.35 5.25
C ASP A 202 82.95 64.53 3.96
N GLN A 203 83.56 64.99 2.86
CA GLN A 203 82.87 65.12 1.56
C GLN A 203 82.25 63.78 1.12
N TYR A 204 82.94 62.66 1.36
CA TYR A 204 82.43 61.32 1.08
C TYR A 204 81.11 61.01 1.81
N MET A 205 80.91 61.53 3.03
CA MET A 205 79.68 61.34 3.80
C MET A 205 78.49 62.08 3.18
N TRP A 206 78.74 63.24 2.58
CA TRP A 206 77.73 63.98 1.82
C TRP A 206 77.45 63.35 0.46
N ASP A 207 78.45 62.81 -0.22
CA ASP A 207 78.28 62.03 -1.45
C ASP A 207 77.47 60.75 -1.20
N GLU A 208 77.76 60.02 -0.11
CA GLU A 208 76.94 58.88 0.34
C GLU A 208 75.47 59.28 0.58
N ALA A 209 75.23 60.44 1.19
CA ALA A 209 73.88 60.94 1.47
C ALA A 209 73.17 61.43 0.18
N LEU A 210 73.89 61.95 -0.80
CA LEU A 210 73.38 62.29 -2.13
C LEU A 210 73.05 61.05 -2.94
N GLN A 211 73.93 60.05 -3.01
CA GLN A 211 73.64 58.75 -3.62
C GLN A 211 72.42 58.08 -2.98
N ALA A 212 72.27 58.15 -1.65
CA ALA A 212 71.09 57.66 -0.96
C ALA A 212 69.81 58.48 -1.27
N LYS A 213 69.94 59.79 -1.52
CA LYS A 213 68.83 60.65 -1.98
C LYS A 213 68.35 60.24 -3.37
N GLU A 214 69.28 59.95 -4.28
CA GLU A 214 68.99 59.48 -5.63
C GLU A 214 68.39 58.06 -5.62
N ALA A 215 68.96 57.14 -4.84
CA ALA A 215 68.41 55.81 -4.63
C ALA A 215 66.98 55.86 -4.07
N LYS A 216 66.72 56.73 -3.07
CA LYS A 216 65.38 57.02 -2.55
C LYS A 216 64.45 57.52 -3.66
N LEU A 217 64.85 58.53 -4.44
CA LEU A 217 64.02 59.06 -5.52
C LEU A 217 63.70 57.97 -6.57
N ALA A 218 64.70 57.23 -7.05
CA ALA A 218 64.52 56.14 -8.00
C ALA A 218 63.61 55.03 -7.46
N ALA A 219 63.83 54.57 -6.22
CA ALA A 219 62.98 53.56 -5.58
C ALA A 219 61.54 54.04 -5.40
N THR A 220 61.32 55.29 -4.98
CA THR A 220 59.96 55.84 -4.85
C THR A 220 59.23 55.99 -6.19
N GLN A 221 59.95 56.28 -7.28
CA GLN A 221 59.37 56.29 -8.64
C GLN A 221 59.02 54.87 -9.12
N LYS A 222 59.93 53.89 -8.96
CA LYS A 222 59.64 52.47 -9.25
C LYS A 222 58.40 51.99 -8.49
N ALA A 223 58.33 52.28 -7.19
CA ALA A 223 57.22 51.92 -6.32
C ALA A 223 55.88 52.52 -6.77
N ALA A 224 55.86 53.78 -7.22
CA ALA A 224 54.67 54.43 -7.74
C ALA A 224 54.19 53.79 -9.07
N VAL A 225 55.11 53.46 -9.98
CA VAL A 225 54.76 52.77 -11.23
C VAL A 225 54.23 51.36 -10.96
N LYS A 226 54.88 50.59 -10.08
CA LYS A 226 54.44 49.23 -9.73
C LYS A 226 53.12 49.21 -8.97
N SER A 227 52.89 50.13 -8.01
CA SER A 227 51.59 50.19 -7.32
C SER A 227 50.46 50.59 -8.27
N GLN A 228 50.68 51.53 -9.20
CA GLN A 228 49.69 51.86 -10.24
C GLN A 228 49.37 50.66 -11.15
N GLN A 229 50.34 49.80 -11.47
CA GLN A 229 50.09 48.56 -12.22
C GLN A 229 49.25 47.57 -11.39
N ALA A 230 49.57 47.38 -10.11
CA ALA A 230 48.82 46.50 -9.20
C ALA A 230 47.37 46.99 -8.99
N TRP A 231 47.16 48.29 -8.76
CA TRP A 231 45.82 48.88 -8.64
C TRP A 231 44.98 48.68 -9.91
N LYS A 232 45.57 48.86 -11.12
CA LYS A 232 44.87 48.59 -12.39
C LYS A 232 44.49 47.12 -12.56
N CYS A 233 45.33 46.17 -12.15
CA CYS A 233 44.97 44.75 -12.19
C CYS A 233 43.88 44.40 -11.14
N LEU A 234 43.87 45.11 -10.01
CA LEU A 234 42.86 44.97 -8.97
C LEU A 234 41.50 45.50 -9.44
N GLU A 235 41.48 46.62 -10.17
CA GLU A 235 40.30 47.15 -10.86
C GLU A 235 39.81 46.21 -11.98
N LYS A 236 40.71 45.61 -12.80
CA LYS A 236 40.35 44.56 -13.77
C LYS A 236 39.60 43.42 -13.08
N LEU A 237 40.18 42.84 -12.01
CA LEU A 237 39.59 41.71 -11.29
C LEU A 237 38.23 42.09 -10.66
N GLN A 238 38.12 43.26 -10.03
CA GLN A 238 36.83 43.75 -9.53
C GLN A 238 35.79 43.95 -10.65
N SER A 239 36.20 44.37 -11.85
CA SER A 239 35.30 44.49 -12.99
C SER A 239 34.82 43.13 -13.51
N ALA A 240 35.66 42.09 -13.45
CA ALA A 240 35.28 40.71 -13.81
C ALA A 240 34.30 40.12 -12.79
N ILE A 241 34.58 40.29 -11.49
CA ILE A 241 33.68 39.89 -10.40
C ILE A 241 32.30 40.56 -10.55
N ARG A 242 32.27 41.88 -10.79
CA ARG A 242 31.00 42.63 -10.96
C ARG A 242 30.20 42.19 -12.19
N LYS A 243 30.85 41.74 -13.27
CA LYS A 243 30.16 41.15 -14.43
C LYS A 243 29.52 39.82 -14.05
N GLY A 244 30.29 38.89 -13.48
CA GLY A 244 29.76 37.61 -13.02
C GLY A 244 28.66 37.73 -11.95
N GLN A 245 28.68 38.76 -11.11
CA GLN A 245 27.58 39.06 -10.17
C GLN A 245 26.32 39.63 -10.85
N ALA A 246 26.43 40.27 -12.01
CA ALA A 246 25.32 40.88 -12.74
C ALA A 246 24.64 39.91 -13.73
N ASP A 247 25.38 38.93 -14.24
CA ASP A 247 24.90 37.95 -15.20
C ASP A 247 24.06 36.85 -14.53
N LYS A 248 22.81 36.68 -14.99
CA LYS A 248 21.80 35.81 -14.37
C LYS A 248 22.21 34.33 -14.27
N GLU A 249 23.10 33.86 -15.14
CA GLU A 249 23.51 32.44 -15.19
C GLU A 249 24.84 32.16 -14.49
N THR A 250 25.60 33.20 -14.12
CA THR A 250 26.94 33.05 -13.51
C THR A 250 27.06 33.65 -12.10
N HIS A 251 26.04 34.37 -11.62
CA HIS A 251 25.96 34.89 -10.25
C HIS A 251 26.09 33.81 -9.15
N SER A 252 25.78 32.55 -9.48
CA SER A 252 25.85 31.38 -8.60
C SER A 252 27.20 30.64 -8.67
N ASN A 253 28.17 31.13 -9.46
CA ASN A 253 29.45 30.46 -9.64
C ASN A 253 30.30 30.50 -8.36
N LEU A 254 30.76 29.33 -7.91
CA LEU A 254 31.57 29.20 -6.69
C LEU A 254 32.92 29.94 -6.77
N ALA A 255 33.47 30.20 -7.97
CA ALA A 255 34.74 30.91 -8.16
C ALA A 255 34.66 32.43 -7.86
N LEU A 256 33.46 33.01 -7.73
CA LEU A 256 33.30 34.42 -7.37
C LEU A 256 33.79 34.72 -5.94
N SER A 257 33.52 33.86 -4.95
CA SER A 257 33.86 34.16 -3.55
C SER A 257 35.37 34.04 -3.23
N PRO A 258 36.15 33.09 -3.80
CA PRO A 258 37.61 33.14 -3.72
C PRO A 258 38.20 34.38 -4.42
N ALA A 259 37.65 34.77 -5.57
CA ALA A 259 38.10 35.96 -6.30
C ALA A 259 37.86 37.25 -5.49
N GLU A 260 36.71 37.37 -4.83
CA GLU A 260 36.43 38.46 -3.89
C GLU A 260 37.37 38.48 -2.69
N HIS A 261 37.62 37.32 -2.06
CA HIS A 261 38.53 37.22 -0.92
C HIS A 261 39.94 37.64 -1.33
N PHE A 262 40.44 37.11 -2.44
CA PHE A 262 41.76 37.46 -2.97
C PHE A 262 41.88 38.95 -3.33
N ALA A 263 40.85 39.55 -3.96
CA ALA A 263 40.83 40.98 -4.26
C ALA A 263 40.83 41.86 -2.98
N LYS A 264 40.19 41.41 -1.89
CA LYS A 264 40.21 42.08 -0.58
C LYS A 264 41.60 41.98 0.07
N GLN A 265 42.19 40.80 0.09
CA GLN A 265 43.52 40.54 0.63
C GLN A 265 44.63 41.31 -0.12
N ALA A 266 44.59 41.31 -1.45
CA ALA A 266 45.50 42.09 -2.30
C ALA A 266 45.40 43.60 -2.02
N ARG A 267 44.18 44.12 -1.83
CA ARG A 267 43.94 45.53 -1.51
C ARG A 267 44.54 45.94 -0.17
N GLU A 268 44.42 45.06 0.84
CA GLU A 268 44.97 45.30 2.18
C GLU A 268 46.50 45.26 2.18
N GLN A 269 47.10 44.26 1.53
CA GLN A 269 48.56 44.17 1.38
C GLN A 269 49.16 45.41 0.70
N LEU A 270 48.56 45.87 -0.41
CA LEU A 270 48.98 47.10 -1.10
C LEU A 270 48.84 48.33 -0.20
N ARG A 271 47.71 48.47 0.52
CA ARG A 271 47.47 49.61 1.42
C ARG A 271 48.46 49.66 2.58
N ASN A 272 48.80 48.52 3.16
CA ASN A 272 49.71 48.41 4.30
C ASN A 272 51.16 48.72 3.86
N ALA A 273 51.62 48.15 2.75
CA ALA A 273 52.92 48.50 2.20
C ALA A 273 53.02 49.98 1.77
N GLU A 274 51.95 50.56 1.22
CA GLU A 274 51.89 51.99 0.96
C GLU A 274 51.96 52.83 2.24
N SER A 275 51.35 52.41 3.36
CA SER A 275 51.37 53.18 4.61
C SER A 275 52.74 53.17 5.27
N GLU A 276 53.41 52.01 5.35
CA GLU A 276 54.80 51.91 5.84
C GLU A 276 55.77 52.73 4.99
N SER A 277 55.59 52.69 3.67
CA SER A 277 56.36 53.47 2.69
C SER A 277 56.12 54.97 2.85
N ARG A 278 54.89 55.42 3.19
CA ARG A 278 54.58 56.83 3.52
C ARG A 278 55.27 57.27 4.82
N LEU A 279 55.17 56.49 5.89
CA LEU A 279 55.83 56.78 7.17
C LEU A 279 57.35 56.89 7.02
N ALA A 280 57.97 56.00 6.24
CA ALA A 280 59.40 56.09 5.93
C ALA A 280 59.75 57.34 5.10
N LYS A 281 58.90 57.74 4.14
CA LYS A 281 59.07 59.00 3.39
C LYS A 281 58.91 60.24 4.27
N GLU A 282 58.06 60.19 5.29
CA GLU A 282 57.81 61.27 6.25
C GLU A 282 58.98 61.43 7.23
N ALA A 283 59.49 60.35 7.82
CA ALA A 283 60.75 60.37 8.58
C ALA A 283 61.95 60.86 7.73
N ALA A 284 61.93 60.53 6.43
CA ALA A 284 62.90 61.00 5.45
C ALA A 284 62.58 62.40 4.87
N ARG A 285 61.56 63.09 5.37
CA ARG A 285 61.31 64.54 5.21
C ARG A 285 61.74 65.30 6.45
N THR A 286 61.39 64.83 7.65
CA THR A 286 61.84 65.47 8.90
C THR A 286 63.36 65.53 9.01
N ALA A 287 64.08 64.56 8.42
CA ALA A 287 65.55 64.60 8.29
C ALA A 287 66.05 65.73 7.35
N SER A 288 65.35 66.02 6.24
CA SER A 288 65.68 67.18 5.39
C SER A 288 65.23 68.50 6.02
N ASP A 289 64.09 68.53 6.71
CA ASP A 289 63.62 69.73 7.39
C ASP A 289 64.59 70.14 8.53
N TYR A 290 65.22 69.15 9.19
CA TYR A 290 66.33 69.33 10.13
C TYR A 290 67.60 69.84 9.44
N ARG A 291 68.04 69.23 8.32
CA ARG A 291 69.16 69.73 7.49
C ARG A 291 68.97 71.21 7.16
N ASP A 292 67.81 71.57 6.61
CA ASP A 292 67.50 72.92 6.19
C ASP A 292 67.45 73.89 7.39
N ALA A 293 67.09 73.42 8.59
CA ALA A 293 67.18 74.20 9.83
C ALA A 293 68.62 74.42 10.29
N VAL A 294 69.48 73.39 10.20
CA VAL A 294 70.92 73.50 10.52
C VAL A 294 71.64 74.43 9.53
N GLU A 295 71.39 74.33 8.23
CA GLU A 295 71.95 75.25 7.23
C GLU A 295 71.52 76.70 7.50
N ARG A 296 70.24 76.94 7.80
CA ARG A 296 69.75 78.27 8.20
C ARG A 296 70.42 78.79 9.47
N ALA A 297 70.64 77.93 10.47
CA ALA A 297 71.34 78.30 11.71
C ALA A 297 72.82 78.64 11.45
N GLN A 298 73.52 77.85 10.64
CA GLN A 298 74.91 78.13 10.24
C GLN A 298 75.02 79.44 9.45
N LEU A 299 74.10 79.70 8.52
CA LEU A 299 74.06 80.96 7.75
C LEU A 299 73.73 82.17 8.64
N HIS A 300 72.90 82.01 9.67
CA HIS A 300 72.65 83.07 10.66
C HIS A 300 73.90 83.33 11.51
N PHE A 301 74.59 82.28 11.95
CA PHE A 301 75.81 82.40 12.75
C PHE A 301 76.99 83.01 11.97
N LYS A 302 77.14 82.68 10.68
CA LYS A 302 78.12 83.34 9.80
C LYS A 302 77.86 84.84 9.71
N LYS A 303 76.60 85.25 9.50
CA LYS A 303 76.19 86.67 9.49
C LYS A 303 76.39 87.37 10.83
N GLU A 304 76.20 86.69 11.96
CA GLU A 304 76.53 87.23 13.28
C GLU A 304 78.03 87.48 13.44
N ILE A 305 78.90 86.57 12.96
CA ILE A 305 80.35 86.76 12.97
C ILE A 305 80.77 87.90 12.03
N GLU A 306 80.27 87.90 10.79
CA GLU A 306 80.54 88.94 9.77
C GLU A 306 80.13 90.34 10.27
N ALA A 307 79.04 90.45 11.04
CA ALA A 307 78.59 91.71 11.63
C ALA A 307 79.39 92.15 12.88
N LEU A 308 80.12 91.23 13.53
CA LEU A 308 80.95 91.52 14.70
C LEU A 308 82.43 91.76 14.33
N LEU A 309 82.90 91.23 13.20
CA LEU A 309 84.29 91.29 12.74
C LEU A 309 84.37 91.70 11.25
N PRO A 310 84.18 93.00 10.92
CA PRO A 310 84.04 93.44 9.53
C PRO A 310 85.34 93.37 8.68
N GLU A 311 86.53 93.42 9.29
CA GLU A 311 87.79 93.65 8.57
C GLU A 311 88.78 92.46 8.56
N THR A 312 88.52 91.37 9.30
CA THR A 312 89.46 90.24 9.41
C THR A 312 89.18 89.13 8.39
N LYS A 313 89.96 89.09 7.30
CA LYS A 313 90.00 87.93 6.39
C LYS A 313 90.75 86.76 7.04
N PHE A 314 90.03 85.76 7.54
CA PHE A 314 90.57 84.52 8.08
C PHE A 314 91.23 83.64 6.98
N THR A 315 92.41 84.04 6.50
CA THR A 315 93.03 83.44 5.29
C THR A 315 94.54 83.19 5.43
N ALA A 316 95.11 83.32 6.64
CA ALA A 316 96.50 82.98 6.94
C ALA A 316 96.61 82.24 8.29
N PRO A 317 97.00 80.95 8.32
CA PRO A 317 97.19 80.22 9.57
C PRO A 317 98.45 80.72 10.30
N GLY A 318 98.30 81.29 11.50
CA GLY A 318 99.43 81.65 12.37
C GLY A 318 99.32 83.00 13.07
N GLN A 319 98.44 83.91 12.65
CA GLN A 319 98.16 85.11 13.43
C GLN A 319 97.37 84.76 14.70
N LYS A 320 97.82 85.27 15.84
CA LYS A 320 97.05 85.30 17.09
C LYS A 320 96.10 86.48 17.01
N LEU A 321 94.84 86.27 17.38
CA LEU A 321 93.87 87.35 17.64
C LEU A 321 94.45 88.31 18.68
N SER A 322 94.08 89.59 18.64
CA SER A 322 94.37 90.49 19.76
C SER A 322 93.62 90.02 21.02
N GLU A 323 94.12 90.39 22.20
CA GLU A 323 93.44 90.05 23.46
C GLU A 323 92.03 90.65 23.51
N ASP A 324 91.83 91.84 22.91
CA ASP A 324 90.52 92.48 22.80
C ASP A 324 89.57 91.77 21.82
N GLU A 325 90.04 91.29 20.66
CA GLU A 325 89.24 90.45 19.75
C GLU A 325 88.85 89.12 20.40
N LEU A 326 89.79 88.48 21.10
CA LEU A 326 89.54 87.24 21.81
C LEU A 326 88.56 87.44 22.97
N ASN A 327 88.69 88.54 23.72
CA ASN A 327 87.76 88.92 24.77
C ASN A 327 86.36 89.27 24.22
N LEU A 328 86.28 89.92 23.05
CA LEU A 328 85.00 90.20 22.37
C LEU A 328 84.33 88.91 21.90
N LEU A 329 85.08 87.98 21.31
CA LEU A 329 84.60 86.66 20.92
C LEU A 329 84.19 85.81 22.13
N LEU A 330 84.94 85.85 23.23
CA LEU A 330 84.63 85.15 24.47
C LEU A 330 83.38 85.74 25.16
N ALA A 331 83.25 87.06 25.19
CA ALA A 331 82.07 87.75 25.69
C ALA A 331 80.84 87.48 24.81
N HIS A 332 81.00 87.42 23.49
CA HIS A 332 79.93 86.99 22.59
C HIS A 332 79.55 85.53 22.82
N ALA A 333 80.52 84.62 22.97
CA ALA A 333 80.29 83.21 23.24
C ALA A 333 79.57 83.01 24.59
N HIS A 334 80.04 83.63 25.67
CA HIS A 334 79.37 83.60 26.97
C HIS A 334 77.95 84.18 26.90
N ARG A 335 77.76 85.33 26.23
CA ARG A 335 76.42 85.91 26.02
C ARG A 335 75.52 85.03 25.15
N LYS A 336 76.07 84.32 24.17
CA LYS A 336 75.35 83.34 23.34
C LYS A 336 74.96 82.12 24.16
N ILE A 337 75.85 81.60 25.01
CA ILE A 337 75.60 80.48 25.94
C ILE A 337 74.54 80.88 26.98
N GLU A 338 74.61 82.09 27.54
CA GLU A 338 73.55 82.64 28.40
C GLU A 338 72.22 82.76 27.67
N ASN A 339 72.21 83.27 26.43
CA ASN A 339 70.99 83.38 25.64
C ASN A 339 70.42 82.00 25.28
N LEU A 340 71.28 81.03 24.95
CA LEU A 340 70.90 79.64 24.64
C LEU A 340 70.39 78.90 25.88
N THR A 341 71.01 79.04 27.05
CA THR A 341 70.53 78.44 28.31
C THR A 341 69.22 79.09 28.77
N LYS A 342 69.08 80.41 28.67
CA LYS A 342 67.81 81.13 28.92
C LYS A 342 66.72 80.75 27.92
N ALA A 343 67.06 80.52 26.65
CA ALA A 343 66.14 80.01 25.64
C ALA A 343 65.75 78.55 25.91
N HIS A 344 66.70 77.68 26.24
CA HIS A 344 66.47 76.27 26.56
C HIS A 344 65.60 76.12 27.81
N ALA A 345 65.82 76.90 28.86
CA ALA A 345 64.96 76.92 30.04
C ALA A 345 63.52 77.38 29.70
N LYS A 346 63.36 78.40 28.85
CA LYS A 346 62.03 78.82 28.36
C LYS A 346 61.37 77.76 27.47
N MET A 347 62.13 77.08 26.62
CA MET A 347 61.64 75.95 25.83
C MET A 347 61.20 74.82 26.76
N GLN A 348 62.02 74.38 27.71
CA GLN A 348 61.65 73.35 28.69
C GLN A 348 60.40 73.69 29.49
N VAL A 349 60.23 74.93 29.97
CA VAL A 349 59.00 75.34 30.69
C VAL A 349 57.79 75.35 29.75
N THR A 350 57.89 75.97 28.57
CA THR A 350 56.76 76.00 27.62
C THR A 350 56.45 74.62 27.02
N GLU A 351 57.42 73.72 26.92
CA GLU A 351 57.23 72.31 26.56
C GLU A 351 56.62 71.51 27.70
N GLN A 352 56.95 71.78 28.97
CA GLN A 352 56.24 71.19 30.11
C GLN A 352 54.78 71.67 30.18
N GLU A 353 54.52 72.96 29.97
CA GLU A 353 53.16 73.52 29.89
C GLU A 353 52.37 72.91 28.72
N ARG A 354 52.98 72.83 27.52
CA ARG A 354 52.40 72.17 26.35
C ARG A 354 52.20 70.67 26.58
N ALA A 355 53.12 69.99 27.24
CA ALA A 355 53.01 68.56 27.57
C ALA A 355 51.87 68.32 28.57
N GLN A 356 51.74 69.14 29.61
CA GLN A 356 50.60 69.09 30.53
C GLN A 356 49.27 69.41 29.83
N HIS A 357 49.26 70.37 28.90
CA HIS A 357 48.07 70.68 28.11
C HIS A 357 47.70 69.51 27.16
N LEU A 358 48.69 68.93 26.49
CA LEU A 358 48.55 67.75 25.64
C LEU A 358 48.11 66.53 26.43
N GLN A 359 48.65 66.29 27.63
CA GLN A 359 48.19 65.24 28.55
C GLN A 359 46.73 65.46 28.95
N ARG A 360 46.35 66.69 29.35
CA ARG A 360 44.95 67.02 29.68
C ARG A 360 44.01 66.91 28.48
N GLN A 361 44.49 67.18 27.26
CA GLN A 361 43.74 66.94 26.03
C GLN A 361 43.64 65.44 25.70
N GLN A 362 44.72 64.68 25.85
CA GLN A 362 44.77 63.22 25.68
C GLN A 362 43.87 62.52 26.69
N GLU A 363 43.82 62.96 27.96
CA GLU A 363 42.88 62.47 28.97
C GLU A 363 41.42 62.75 28.59
N ARG A 364 41.11 63.93 28.04
CA ARG A 364 39.75 64.25 27.57
C ARG A 364 39.38 63.37 26.38
N ILE A 365 40.24 63.30 25.37
CA ILE A 365 40.08 62.47 24.18
C ILE A 365 39.98 60.98 24.58
N ALA A 366 40.77 60.50 25.55
CA ALA A 366 40.67 59.14 26.07
C ALA A 366 39.32 58.90 26.76
N ARG A 367 38.89 59.79 27.67
CA ARG A 367 37.57 59.69 28.33
C ARG A 367 36.42 59.72 27.33
N ASP A 368 36.52 60.53 26.28
CA ASP A 368 35.50 60.62 25.23
C ASP A 368 35.54 59.43 24.26
N LEU A 369 36.72 58.87 23.97
CA LEU A 369 36.86 57.59 23.26
C LEU A 369 36.36 56.41 24.10
N ASP A 370 36.57 56.40 25.42
CA ASP A 370 36.11 55.34 26.32
C ASP A 370 34.60 55.41 26.56
N ARG A 371 34.01 56.62 26.56
CA ARG A 371 32.55 56.82 26.44
C ARG A 371 32.03 56.25 25.11
N GLN A 372 32.63 56.64 23.98
CA GLN A 372 32.24 56.13 22.66
C GLN A 372 32.41 54.62 22.53
N ARG A 373 33.44 54.03 23.16
CA ARG A 373 33.63 52.57 23.27
C ARG A 373 32.49 51.95 24.07
N ALA A 374 32.20 52.44 25.27
CA ALA A 374 31.10 51.92 26.08
C ALA A 374 29.71 52.07 25.38
N GLU A 375 29.47 53.17 24.67
CA GLU A 375 28.28 53.38 23.85
C GLU A 375 28.22 52.42 22.64
N LEU A 376 29.35 52.16 21.98
CA LEU A 376 29.44 51.18 20.90
C LEU A 376 29.29 49.74 21.42
N ASP A 377 29.91 49.39 22.54
CA ASP A 377 29.86 48.07 23.16
C ASP A 377 28.45 47.75 23.68
N THR A 378 27.78 48.71 24.33
CA THR A 378 26.37 48.56 24.73
C THR A 378 25.44 48.51 23.51
N MET A 379 25.66 49.32 22.47
CA MET A 379 24.93 49.16 21.20
C MET A 379 25.21 47.81 20.51
N LEU A 380 26.42 47.27 20.61
CA LEU A 380 26.78 45.96 20.06
C LEU A 380 26.10 44.84 20.85
N GLN A 381 26.12 44.88 22.18
CA GLN A 381 25.39 43.95 23.05
C GLN A 381 23.89 43.99 22.75
N VAL A 382 23.27 45.18 22.69
CA VAL A 382 21.85 45.34 22.35
C VAL A 382 21.54 44.85 20.94
N LYS A 383 22.46 44.98 19.97
CA LYS A 383 22.30 44.40 18.63
C LYS A 383 22.45 42.88 18.65
N LEU A 384 23.42 42.33 19.37
CA LEU A 384 23.65 40.89 19.48
C LEU A 384 22.45 40.20 20.14
N VAL A 385 21.93 40.74 21.24
CA VAL A 385 20.70 40.24 21.89
C VAL A 385 19.52 40.31 20.92
N LYS A 386 19.29 41.43 20.22
CA LYS A 386 18.20 41.53 19.23
C LYS A 386 18.36 40.58 18.04
N GLN A 387 19.58 40.24 17.65
CA GLN A 387 19.84 39.22 16.64
C GLN A 387 19.60 37.81 17.20
N GLN A 388 19.99 37.53 18.44
CA GLN A 388 19.67 36.27 19.13
C GLN A 388 18.15 36.09 19.28
N GLU A 389 17.43 37.08 19.80
CA GLU A 389 15.95 37.11 19.88
C GLU A 389 15.30 36.87 18.50
N ALA A 390 15.81 37.51 17.44
CA ALA A 390 15.31 37.31 16.08
C ALA A 390 15.58 35.88 15.57
N PHE A 391 16.79 35.36 15.71
CA PHE A 391 17.14 33.99 15.30
C PHE A 391 16.40 32.94 16.14
N GLU A 392 16.18 33.16 17.43
CA GLU A 392 15.37 32.30 18.28
C GLU A 392 13.89 32.33 17.87
N HIS A 393 13.33 33.50 17.55
CA HIS A 393 11.97 33.59 17.03
C HIS A 393 11.82 32.95 15.64
N GLU A 394 12.80 33.09 14.75
CA GLU A 394 12.82 32.41 13.46
C GLU A 394 12.95 30.88 13.63
N LEU A 395 13.85 30.42 14.49
CA LEU A 395 14.03 29.00 14.82
C LEU A 395 12.77 28.42 15.46
N GLN A 396 12.14 29.11 16.42
CA GLN A 396 10.87 28.71 17.00
C GLN A 396 9.74 28.67 15.96
N GLN A 397 9.71 29.61 15.00
CA GLN A 397 8.74 29.56 13.90
C GLN A 397 9.02 28.39 12.94
N GLN A 398 10.27 28.11 12.60
CA GLN A 398 10.66 26.98 11.75
C GLN A 398 10.32 25.65 12.44
N LEU A 399 10.67 25.49 13.71
CA LEU A 399 10.33 24.33 14.53
C LEU A 399 8.80 24.17 14.66
N ARG A 400 8.03 25.23 14.89
CA ARG A 400 6.56 25.16 14.91
C ARG A 400 5.98 24.74 13.56
N ARG A 401 6.52 25.23 12.44
CA ARG A 401 6.11 24.81 11.08
C ARG A 401 6.49 23.35 10.79
N GLN A 402 7.68 22.91 11.19
CA GLN A 402 8.14 21.53 11.05
C GLN A 402 7.32 20.59 11.92
N VAL A 403 7.11 20.90 13.20
CA VAL A 403 6.25 20.11 14.10
C VAL A 403 4.82 20.07 13.57
N ALA A 404 4.25 21.18 13.11
CA ALA A 404 2.92 21.17 12.49
C ALA A 404 2.87 20.23 11.27
N ALA A 405 3.79 20.38 10.31
CA ALA A 405 3.86 19.53 9.12
C ALA A 405 4.12 18.05 9.45
N HIS A 406 4.96 17.74 10.44
CA HIS A 406 5.18 16.37 10.90
C HIS A 406 3.96 15.81 11.63
N THR A 407 3.24 16.60 12.43
CA THR A 407 1.98 16.14 13.05
C THR A 407 0.87 15.94 12.03
N GLU A 408 0.82 16.75 10.98
CA GLU A 408 -0.16 16.58 9.90
C GLU A 408 0.18 15.34 9.06
N HIS A 409 1.44 15.17 8.67
CA HIS A 409 1.87 13.96 7.96
C HIS A 409 1.67 12.67 8.78
N LEU A 410 1.82 12.74 10.12
CA LEU A 410 1.47 11.64 11.01
C LEU A 410 -0.05 11.43 11.15
N ARG A 411 -0.89 12.46 10.98
CA ARG A 411 -2.35 12.29 10.87
C ARG A 411 -2.72 11.64 9.55
N GLU A 412 -2.23 12.19 8.42
CA GLU A 412 -2.42 11.67 7.07
C GLU A 412 -2.08 10.17 7.03
N ALA A 413 -0.87 9.78 7.45
CA ALA A 413 -0.45 8.37 7.44
C ALA A 413 -1.26 7.47 8.41
N LEU A 414 -1.78 8.01 9.52
CA LEU A 414 -2.67 7.26 10.43
C LEU A 414 -4.11 7.18 9.89
N GLU A 415 -4.54 8.12 9.06
CA GLU A 415 -5.84 8.11 8.38
C GLU A 415 -5.80 7.19 7.17
N GLU A 416 -4.74 7.22 6.35
CA GLU A 416 -4.45 6.22 5.32
C GLU A 416 -4.45 4.80 5.90
N GLN A 417 -3.72 4.55 7.00
CA GLN A 417 -3.73 3.23 7.66
C GLN A 417 -5.11 2.83 8.23
N ARG A 418 -5.93 3.79 8.66
CA ARG A 418 -7.32 3.50 9.10
C ARG A 418 -8.23 3.17 7.92
N GLU A 419 -8.06 3.83 6.79
CA GLU A 419 -8.81 3.53 5.57
C GLU A 419 -8.38 2.18 4.96
N GLU A 420 -7.08 1.88 4.90
CA GLU A 420 -6.54 0.57 4.49
C GLU A 420 -7.09 -0.57 5.37
N LEU A 421 -6.99 -0.42 6.70
CA LEU A 421 -7.54 -1.41 7.64
C LEU A 421 -9.07 -1.50 7.53
N GLY A 422 -9.77 -0.38 7.38
CA GLY A 422 -11.22 -0.32 7.18
C GLY A 422 -11.65 -1.07 5.92
N CYS A 423 -10.95 -0.89 4.80
CA CYS A 423 -11.17 -1.60 3.56
C CYS A 423 -10.86 -3.10 3.70
N ALA A 424 -9.75 -3.45 4.34
CA ALA A 424 -9.40 -4.84 4.61
C ALA A 424 -10.49 -5.56 5.43
N PHE A 425 -10.90 -4.97 6.57
CA PHE A 425 -11.97 -5.51 7.42
C PHE A 425 -13.32 -5.55 6.71
N ALA A 426 -13.65 -4.56 5.86
CA ALA A 426 -14.87 -4.59 5.06
C ALA A 426 -14.87 -5.77 4.08
N THR A 427 -13.79 -5.98 3.30
CA THR A 427 -13.75 -7.12 2.37
C THR A 427 -13.67 -8.47 3.10
N GLU A 428 -13.10 -8.54 4.30
CA GLU A 428 -13.17 -9.75 5.13
C GLU A 428 -14.59 -10.02 5.64
N LEU A 429 -15.31 -8.98 6.06
CA LEU A 429 -16.69 -9.10 6.52
C LEU A 429 -17.61 -9.54 5.37
N GLU A 430 -17.43 -8.97 4.18
CA GLU A 430 -18.15 -9.39 2.97
C GLU A 430 -17.87 -10.85 2.62
N LYS A 431 -16.60 -11.30 2.65
CA LYS A 431 -16.24 -12.73 2.44
C LYS A 431 -16.94 -13.62 3.45
N LYS A 432 -16.85 -13.30 4.75
CA LYS A 432 -17.48 -14.07 5.85
C LYS A 432 -19.02 -14.10 5.72
N VAL A 433 -19.65 -13.00 5.28
CA VAL A 433 -21.09 -12.94 5.00
C VAL A 433 -21.46 -13.78 3.76
N VAL A 434 -20.64 -13.80 2.71
CA VAL A 434 -20.85 -14.65 1.52
C VAL A 434 -20.67 -16.13 1.87
N GLU A 435 -19.65 -16.48 2.66
CA GLU A 435 -19.41 -17.83 3.19
C GLU A 435 -20.60 -18.33 4.03
N GLN A 436 -21.07 -17.52 4.98
CA GLN A 436 -22.26 -17.84 5.77
C GLN A 436 -23.52 -17.97 4.91
N ARG A 437 -23.74 -17.07 3.94
CA ARG A 437 -24.86 -17.17 2.98
C ARG A 437 -24.78 -18.45 2.15
N ALA A 438 -23.59 -18.87 1.70
CA ALA A 438 -23.39 -20.11 0.97
C ALA A 438 -23.67 -21.35 1.85
N GLN A 439 -23.20 -21.35 3.11
CA GLN A 439 -23.50 -22.40 4.08
C GLN A 439 -25.00 -22.50 4.37
N HIS A 440 -25.69 -21.38 4.59
CA HIS A 440 -27.14 -21.36 4.78
C HIS A 440 -27.90 -21.79 3.52
N ALA A 441 -27.47 -21.39 2.32
CA ALA A 441 -28.08 -21.81 1.06
C ALA A 441 -27.92 -23.32 0.82
N ALA A 442 -26.75 -23.90 1.15
CA ALA A 442 -26.51 -25.34 1.07
C ALA A 442 -27.30 -26.13 2.13
N ALA A 443 -27.42 -25.60 3.35
CA ALA A 443 -28.29 -26.18 4.38
C ALA A 443 -29.76 -26.18 3.92
N LEU A 444 -30.24 -25.04 3.40
CA LEU A 444 -31.59 -24.90 2.86
C LEU A 444 -31.85 -25.85 1.68
N SER A 445 -30.96 -25.92 0.68
CA SER A 445 -31.14 -26.84 -0.45
C SER A 445 -31.14 -28.31 -0.02
N SER A 446 -30.31 -28.68 0.97
CA SER A 446 -30.34 -30.03 1.57
C SER A 446 -31.64 -30.32 2.33
N SER A 447 -32.28 -29.30 2.91
CA SER A 447 -33.59 -29.44 3.58
C SER A 447 -34.74 -29.51 2.59
N VAL A 448 -34.69 -28.74 1.50
CA VAL A 448 -35.66 -28.79 0.40
C VAL A 448 -35.59 -30.13 -0.32
N ALA A 449 -34.39 -30.65 -0.62
CA ALA A 449 -34.23 -31.97 -1.21
C ALA A 449 -34.78 -33.10 -0.31
N LYS A 450 -34.63 -32.98 1.03
CA LYS A 450 -35.27 -33.91 1.98
C LYS A 450 -36.79 -33.80 1.96
N LEU A 451 -37.33 -32.58 1.93
CA LEU A 451 -38.78 -32.37 1.86
C LEU A 451 -39.37 -32.87 0.53
N GLN A 452 -38.67 -32.69 -0.59
CA GLN A 452 -39.04 -33.24 -1.89
C GLN A 452 -39.01 -34.78 -1.88
N GLY A 453 -37.96 -35.40 -1.33
CA GLY A 453 -37.93 -36.86 -1.16
C GLY A 453 -39.03 -37.39 -0.21
N MET A 454 -39.44 -36.61 0.79
CA MET A 454 -40.59 -36.93 1.64
C MET A 454 -41.93 -36.75 0.89
N GLU A 455 -42.05 -35.73 0.04
CA GLU A 455 -43.25 -35.52 -0.80
C GLU A 455 -43.38 -36.61 -1.88
N GLU A 456 -42.28 -37.02 -2.52
CA GLU A 456 -42.23 -38.12 -3.47
C GLU A 456 -42.56 -39.46 -2.79
N TYR A 457 -42.01 -39.71 -1.60
CA TYR A 457 -42.36 -40.88 -0.79
C TYR A 457 -43.84 -40.90 -0.37
N LEU A 458 -44.38 -39.75 0.05
CA LEU A 458 -45.80 -39.64 0.43
C LEU A 458 -46.71 -39.86 -0.78
N ARG A 459 -46.43 -39.27 -1.95
CA ARG A 459 -47.21 -39.53 -3.18
C ARG A 459 -47.17 -41.00 -3.59
N ALA A 460 -45.99 -41.64 -3.56
CA ALA A 460 -45.86 -43.06 -3.85
C ALA A 460 -46.63 -43.93 -2.82
N ARG A 461 -46.66 -43.50 -1.54
CA ARG A 461 -47.46 -44.15 -0.50
C ARG A 461 -48.97 -43.94 -0.71
N ASP A 462 -49.41 -42.74 -1.11
CA ASP A 462 -50.81 -42.42 -1.42
C ASP A 462 -51.31 -43.21 -2.64
N GLU A 463 -50.47 -43.43 -3.65
CA GLU A 463 -50.76 -44.29 -4.81
C GLU A 463 -50.90 -45.76 -4.39
N LEU A 464 -49.99 -46.28 -3.57
CA LEU A 464 -50.08 -47.64 -3.01
C LEU A 464 -51.31 -47.80 -2.10
N ASP A 465 -51.60 -46.84 -1.22
CA ASP A 465 -52.77 -46.91 -0.33
C ASP A 465 -54.10 -46.79 -1.10
N GLN A 466 -54.14 -46.11 -2.25
CA GLN A 466 -55.30 -46.13 -3.17
C GLN A 466 -55.49 -47.51 -3.81
N LEU A 467 -54.41 -48.13 -4.33
CA LEU A 467 -54.47 -49.49 -4.88
C LEU A 467 -54.87 -50.51 -3.80
N SER A 468 -54.33 -50.35 -2.60
CA SER A 468 -54.65 -51.17 -1.43
C SER A 468 -56.12 -51.02 -1.00
N GLN A 469 -56.69 -49.81 -1.06
CA GLN A 469 -58.12 -49.58 -0.81
C GLN A 469 -59.01 -50.24 -1.87
N GLN A 470 -58.64 -50.17 -3.15
CA GLN A 470 -59.36 -50.85 -4.24
C GLN A 470 -59.29 -52.38 -4.07
N ALA A 471 -58.12 -52.92 -3.74
CA ALA A 471 -57.94 -54.35 -3.48
C ALA A 471 -58.75 -54.84 -2.28
N LYS A 472 -58.77 -54.08 -1.17
CA LYS A 472 -59.61 -54.36 0.02
C LYS A 472 -61.11 -54.26 -0.30
N GLY A 473 -61.52 -53.27 -1.10
CA GLY A 473 -62.89 -53.12 -1.57
C GLY A 473 -63.35 -54.31 -2.41
N LEU A 474 -62.51 -54.75 -3.36
CA LEU A 474 -62.82 -55.93 -4.19
C LEU A 474 -62.79 -57.22 -3.37
N TRP A 475 -61.86 -57.38 -2.43
CA TRP A 475 -61.85 -58.54 -1.53
C TRP A 475 -63.14 -58.63 -0.72
N LEU A 476 -63.63 -57.52 -0.16
CA LEU A 476 -64.91 -57.46 0.56
C LEU A 476 -66.11 -57.75 -0.36
N ALA A 477 -66.12 -57.22 -1.58
CA ALA A 477 -67.17 -57.49 -2.56
C ALA A 477 -67.20 -58.98 -2.97
N CYS A 478 -66.05 -59.59 -3.22
CA CYS A 478 -65.94 -61.01 -3.55
C CYS A 478 -66.18 -61.93 -2.34
N GLN A 479 -65.84 -61.51 -1.12
CA GLN A 479 -66.23 -62.21 0.11
C GLN A 479 -67.75 -62.18 0.29
N GLY A 480 -68.41 -61.05 0.00
CA GLY A 480 -69.86 -60.92 -0.04
C GLY A 480 -70.49 -61.89 -1.04
N LEU A 481 -69.99 -61.90 -2.28
CA LEU A 481 -70.41 -62.82 -3.35
C LEU A 481 -70.23 -64.30 -2.96
N CYS A 482 -69.13 -64.67 -2.30
CA CYS A 482 -68.96 -66.03 -1.78
C CYS A 482 -69.92 -66.32 -0.61
N HIS A 483 -70.22 -65.35 0.26
CA HIS A 483 -71.18 -65.54 1.33
C HIS A 483 -72.62 -65.69 0.81
N THR A 484 -73.03 -64.95 -0.23
CA THR A 484 -74.35 -65.13 -0.86
C THR A 484 -74.45 -66.51 -1.52
N LEU A 485 -73.45 -66.91 -2.30
CA LEU A 485 -73.34 -68.26 -2.89
C LEU A 485 -73.39 -69.40 -1.85
N VAL A 486 -72.74 -69.27 -0.68
CA VAL A 486 -72.73 -70.35 0.33
C VAL A 486 -73.99 -70.33 1.21
N HIS A 487 -74.34 -69.18 1.78
CA HIS A 487 -75.33 -69.06 2.87
C HIS A 487 -76.65 -68.37 2.45
N GLY A 488 -76.94 -68.30 1.15
CA GLY A 488 -78.18 -67.73 0.64
C GLY A 488 -79.46 -68.41 1.16
N PRO A 489 -80.60 -67.68 1.26
CA PRO A 489 -81.88 -68.24 1.67
C PRO A 489 -82.27 -69.47 0.86
N ALA A 490 -82.68 -70.53 1.56
CA ALA A 490 -83.00 -71.80 0.95
C ALA A 490 -84.32 -71.74 0.17
N GLY A 491 -84.26 -72.06 -1.14
CA GLY A 491 -85.42 -72.29 -2.00
C GLY A 491 -85.52 -71.38 -3.23
N GLU A 492 -84.91 -70.19 -3.21
CA GLU A 492 -84.98 -69.21 -4.30
C GLU A 492 -83.66 -69.08 -5.08
N LEU A 493 -83.77 -68.68 -6.35
CA LEU A 493 -82.64 -68.38 -7.24
C LEU A 493 -82.07 -67.00 -6.92
N GLN A 494 -80.76 -66.90 -6.71
CA GLN A 494 -80.10 -65.63 -6.41
C GLN A 494 -79.61 -64.91 -7.66
N SER A 495 -80.05 -63.68 -7.87
CA SER A 495 -79.55 -62.80 -8.93
C SER A 495 -78.16 -62.24 -8.58
N LEU A 496 -77.10 -62.84 -9.10
CA LEU A 496 -75.70 -62.42 -8.88
C LEU A 496 -75.37 -61.01 -9.42
N SER A 497 -76.30 -60.39 -10.17
CA SER A 497 -76.10 -59.12 -10.87
C SER A 497 -76.02 -57.88 -9.96
N THR A 498 -76.39 -57.97 -8.68
CA THR A 498 -76.07 -56.93 -7.67
C THR A 498 -74.61 -57.01 -7.28
N ASP A 499 -74.17 -58.20 -6.90
CA ASP A 499 -72.87 -58.44 -6.28
C ASP A 499 -71.75 -58.29 -7.32
N MET A 500 -71.99 -58.72 -8.56
CA MET A 500 -71.07 -58.50 -9.69
C MET A 500 -70.90 -57.01 -10.03
N ARG A 501 -71.93 -56.17 -9.89
CA ARG A 501 -71.80 -54.70 -10.05
C ARG A 501 -70.97 -54.08 -8.94
N LEU A 502 -71.05 -54.61 -7.71
CA LEU A 502 -70.19 -54.17 -6.60
C LEU A 502 -68.73 -54.55 -6.85
N VAL A 503 -68.47 -55.74 -7.40
CA VAL A 503 -67.12 -56.17 -7.83
C VAL A 503 -66.58 -55.31 -8.98
N GLU A 504 -67.40 -55.01 -9.99
CA GLU A 504 -67.05 -54.12 -11.11
C GLU A 504 -66.72 -52.69 -10.63
N GLN A 505 -67.52 -52.14 -9.72
CA GLN A 505 -67.31 -50.82 -9.12
C GLN A 505 -66.11 -50.75 -8.17
N ALA A 506 -65.72 -51.87 -7.56
CA ALA A 506 -64.62 -51.91 -6.59
C ALA A 506 -63.22 -51.81 -7.22
N ALA A 507 -63.05 -52.19 -8.49
CA ALA A 507 -61.74 -52.19 -9.15
C ALA A 507 -61.79 -51.79 -10.65
N PRO A 508 -62.20 -50.56 -10.98
CA PRO A 508 -62.30 -50.08 -12.37
C PRO A 508 -60.97 -50.04 -13.13
N MET A 509 -59.83 -50.14 -12.43
CA MET A 509 -58.48 -50.08 -13.01
C MET A 509 -57.88 -51.45 -13.36
N SER A 510 -58.50 -52.57 -12.96
CA SER A 510 -57.93 -53.91 -13.17
C SER A 510 -58.44 -54.57 -14.44
N PRO A 511 -57.57 -54.91 -15.43
CA PRO A 511 -57.99 -55.63 -16.63
C PRO A 511 -58.31 -57.10 -16.37
N TYR A 512 -57.91 -57.67 -15.22
CA TYR A 512 -58.17 -59.07 -14.87
C TYR A 512 -59.62 -59.31 -14.43
N VAL A 513 -60.21 -58.34 -13.73
CA VAL A 513 -61.59 -58.44 -13.19
C VAL A 513 -62.63 -58.65 -14.30
N PRO A 514 -62.72 -57.83 -15.37
CA PRO A 514 -63.70 -58.06 -16.44
C PRO A 514 -63.45 -59.36 -17.21
N LEU A 515 -62.20 -59.85 -17.31
CA LEU A 515 -61.90 -61.14 -17.93
C LEU A 515 -62.46 -62.32 -17.12
N VAL A 516 -62.40 -62.27 -15.78
CA VAL A 516 -62.98 -63.32 -14.94
C VAL A 516 -64.50 -63.19 -14.86
N LEU A 517 -65.06 -61.98 -14.80
CA LEU A 517 -66.52 -61.79 -14.86
C LEU A 517 -67.10 -62.30 -16.19
N ALA A 518 -66.38 -62.15 -17.31
CA ALA A 518 -66.74 -62.72 -18.61
C ALA A 518 -66.57 -64.25 -18.74
N SER A 519 -65.99 -64.92 -17.73
CA SER A 519 -65.89 -66.39 -17.68
C SER A 519 -67.07 -67.07 -16.97
N ILE A 520 -67.98 -66.28 -16.38
CA ILE A 520 -69.21 -66.78 -15.74
C ILE A 520 -70.29 -66.96 -16.82
N PRO A 521 -70.99 -68.12 -16.89
CA PRO A 521 -72.00 -68.36 -17.91
C PRO A 521 -73.22 -67.43 -17.78
N GLU A 522 -73.73 -66.93 -18.91
CA GLU A 522 -74.87 -66.00 -18.95
C GLU A 522 -76.14 -66.55 -18.27
N GLU A 523 -76.30 -67.87 -18.22
CA GLU A 523 -77.37 -68.54 -17.46
C GLU A 523 -77.34 -68.13 -15.97
N ALA A 524 -76.17 -68.11 -15.33
CA ALA A 524 -76.01 -67.69 -13.93
C ALA A 524 -76.34 -66.20 -13.73
N LEU A 525 -76.15 -65.36 -14.76
CA LEU A 525 -76.41 -63.93 -14.72
C LEU A 525 -77.90 -63.59 -14.86
N ALA A 526 -78.59 -64.30 -15.76
CA ALA A 526 -79.97 -64.01 -16.14
C ALA A 526 -81.01 -64.78 -15.32
N ARG A 527 -80.72 -66.04 -14.94
CA ARG A 527 -81.60 -66.90 -14.13
C ARG A 527 -81.24 -66.88 -12.64
N GLY A 528 -79.99 -66.56 -12.32
CA GLY A 528 -79.44 -66.70 -10.98
C GLY A 528 -78.92 -68.11 -10.69
N VAL A 529 -78.37 -68.29 -9.49
CA VAL A 529 -77.75 -69.55 -9.02
C VAL A 529 -78.42 -70.01 -7.72
N TYR A 530 -78.43 -71.33 -7.48
CA TYR A 530 -78.87 -71.92 -6.21
C TYR A 530 -77.72 -71.93 -5.19
N PRO A 531 -77.89 -71.37 -3.98
CA PRO A 531 -76.84 -71.39 -2.96
C PRO A 531 -76.59 -72.80 -2.41
N GLU A 532 -75.44 -73.01 -1.77
CA GLU A 532 -74.97 -74.35 -1.36
C GLU A 532 -75.93 -75.06 -0.40
N VAL A 533 -76.54 -74.33 0.53
CA VAL A 533 -77.60 -74.87 1.41
C VAL A 533 -78.78 -75.37 0.60
N ALA A 534 -79.26 -74.60 -0.39
CA ALA A 534 -80.36 -75.01 -1.26
C ALA A 534 -79.98 -76.20 -2.17
N LEU A 535 -78.73 -76.30 -2.63
CA LEU A 535 -78.25 -77.47 -3.39
C LEU A 535 -78.18 -78.74 -2.53
N LYS A 536 -77.76 -78.64 -1.26
CA LYS A 536 -77.80 -79.76 -0.29
C LYS A 536 -79.24 -80.20 0.01
N GLU A 537 -80.17 -79.26 0.20
CA GLU A 537 -81.59 -79.56 0.42
C GLU A 537 -82.26 -80.17 -0.82
N ARG A 538 -82.04 -79.61 -2.01
CA ARG A 538 -82.53 -80.18 -3.28
C ARG A 538 -81.94 -81.57 -3.51
N PHE A 539 -80.68 -81.81 -3.16
CA PHE A 539 -80.09 -83.15 -3.24
C PHE A 539 -80.87 -84.15 -2.38
N ALA A 540 -81.29 -83.80 -1.16
CA ALA A 540 -82.08 -84.72 -0.32
C ALA A 540 -83.43 -85.14 -0.95
N CYS A 541 -83.95 -84.39 -1.93
CA CYS A 541 -85.11 -84.79 -2.74
C CYS A 541 -84.69 -85.61 -3.98
N VAL A 542 -83.63 -85.22 -4.69
CA VAL A 542 -83.05 -85.97 -5.82
C VAL A 542 -82.61 -87.36 -5.39
N GLU A 543 -81.91 -87.47 -4.25
CA GLU A 543 -81.49 -88.71 -3.60
C GLU A 543 -82.66 -89.71 -3.40
N ARG A 544 -83.81 -89.23 -2.93
CA ARG A 544 -85.03 -90.04 -2.77
C ARG A 544 -85.60 -90.48 -4.13
N ALA A 545 -85.54 -89.62 -5.14
CA ALA A 545 -86.05 -89.92 -6.48
C ALA A 545 -85.13 -90.91 -7.21
N CYS A 546 -83.82 -90.70 -7.21
CA CYS A 546 -82.83 -91.62 -7.75
C CYS A 546 -82.89 -92.98 -7.05
N ARG A 547 -83.01 -93.05 -5.71
CA ARG A 547 -83.17 -94.33 -4.99
C ARG A 547 -84.41 -95.12 -5.41
N ARG A 548 -85.55 -94.46 -5.69
CA ARG A 548 -86.76 -95.12 -6.21
C ARG A 548 -86.58 -95.68 -7.62
N VAL A 549 -85.62 -95.18 -8.38
CA VAL A 549 -85.39 -95.45 -9.81
C VAL A 549 -84.08 -96.24 -10.05
N ALA A 550 -83.37 -96.56 -8.96
CA ALA A 550 -82.04 -97.19 -8.93
C ALA A 550 -81.86 -98.40 -9.87
N LEU A 551 -82.85 -99.30 -9.97
CA LEU A 551 -82.74 -100.54 -10.75
C LEU A 551 -82.90 -100.32 -12.27
N VAL A 552 -83.10 -99.09 -12.76
CA VAL A 552 -83.46 -98.80 -14.16
C VAL A 552 -82.23 -98.37 -14.97
N ASP A 553 -81.45 -99.36 -15.40
CA ASP A 553 -80.27 -99.23 -16.29
C ASP A 553 -80.64 -98.95 -17.75
N ASP A 554 -79.72 -98.32 -18.50
CA ASP A 554 -79.88 -98.01 -19.94
C ASP A 554 -79.93 -99.24 -20.87
N GLN A 555 -79.67 -100.44 -20.35
CA GLN A 555 -79.37 -101.66 -21.12
C GLN A 555 -80.61 -102.51 -21.47
N GLY A 556 -81.85 -102.03 -21.26
CA GLY A 556 -83.05 -102.82 -21.59
C GLY A 556 -84.38 -102.06 -21.61
N PRO A 557 -85.43 -102.65 -22.20
CA PRO A 557 -86.75 -102.03 -22.31
C PRO A 557 -87.40 -101.82 -20.92
N SER A 558 -87.78 -100.58 -20.64
CA SER A 558 -88.18 -100.08 -19.32
C SER A 558 -89.62 -100.45 -18.95
N SER A 559 -89.83 -101.66 -18.44
CA SER A 559 -91.15 -102.12 -17.99
C SER A 559 -91.61 -101.44 -16.69
N LEU A 560 -92.92 -101.17 -16.58
CA LEU A 560 -93.54 -100.60 -15.37
C LEU A 560 -93.30 -101.48 -14.12
N LEU A 561 -93.17 -102.79 -14.30
CA LEU A 561 -92.83 -103.73 -13.23
C LEU A 561 -91.42 -103.51 -12.68
N ARG A 562 -90.45 -103.08 -13.51
CA ARG A 562 -89.09 -102.76 -13.05
C ARG A 562 -89.06 -101.47 -12.22
N TYR A 563 -89.87 -100.47 -12.56
CA TYR A 563 -90.10 -99.30 -11.72
C TYR A 563 -90.75 -99.65 -10.37
N LEU A 564 -91.76 -100.53 -10.37
CA LEU A 564 -92.40 -101.00 -9.13
C LEU A 564 -91.42 -101.79 -8.24
N ALA A 565 -90.62 -102.69 -8.84
CA ALA A 565 -89.58 -103.43 -8.14
C ALA A 565 -88.51 -102.49 -7.55
N SER A 566 -88.05 -101.51 -8.34
CA SER A 566 -87.10 -100.47 -7.90
C SER A 566 -87.66 -99.64 -6.73
N TYR A 567 -88.95 -99.30 -6.76
CA TYR A 567 -89.62 -98.60 -5.66
C TYR A 567 -89.63 -99.45 -4.37
N LEU A 568 -89.99 -100.73 -4.46
CA LEU A 568 -89.98 -101.64 -3.30
C LEU A 568 -88.55 -101.89 -2.78
N GLN A 569 -87.57 -102.08 -3.67
CA GLN A 569 -86.16 -102.18 -3.33
C GLN A 569 -85.67 -100.95 -2.55
N SER A 570 -86.11 -99.75 -2.95
CA SER A 570 -85.75 -98.48 -2.28
C SER A 570 -86.27 -98.34 -0.83
N LEU A 571 -87.23 -99.19 -0.43
CA LEU A 571 -87.77 -99.25 0.93
C LEU A 571 -87.10 -100.35 1.79
N CYS A 572 -86.55 -101.40 1.17
CA CYS A 572 -85.99 -102.56 1.85
C CYS A 572 -84.47 -102.51 2.07
N ILE A 573 -83.75 -101.62 1.37
CA ILE A 573 -82.28 -101.49 1.50
C ILE A 573 -81.92 -100.55 2.66
N ILE A 574 -81.03 -101.01 3.54
CA ILE A 574 -80.40 -100.18 4.58
C ILE A 574 -79.52 -99.12 3.92
N TYR A 575 -79.76 -97.86 4.25
CA TYR A 575 -79.07 -96.70 3.66
C TYR A 575 -79.04 -95.53 4.67
N PRO A 576 -77.95 -94.73 4.74
CA PRO A 576 -76.74 -94.79 3.92
C PRO A 576 -75.84 -95.96 4.32
N LYS A 577 -74.98 -96.38 3.38
CA LYS A 577 -73.79 -97.18 3.70
C LYS A 577 -72.70 -96.25 4.18
N GLU A 578 -71.98 -96.65 5.22
CA GLU A 578 -70.77 -95.96 5.68
C GLU A 578 -69.66 -96.11 4.64
N LEU A 579 -68.85 -95.06 4.42
CA LEU A 579 -67.71 -95.12 3.51
C LEU A 579 -66.53 -95.80 4.21
N PRO A 580 -65.78 -96.70 3.54
CA PRO A 580 -64.56 -97.25 4.10
C PRO A 580 -63.51 -96.15 4.25
N GLN A 581 -62.81 -96.13 5.40
CA GLN A 581 -61.80 -95.11 5.72
C GLN A 581 -60.63 -95.07 4.73
N GLU A 582 -60.37 -96.18 4.04
CA GLU A 582 -59.37 -96.35 2.98
C GLU A 582 -59.65 -95.47 1.74
N GLU A 583 -60.92 -95.15 1.46
CA GLU A 583 -61.31 -94.21 0.38
C GLU A 583 -61.17 -92.73 0.80
N LEU A 584 -60.92 -92.44 2.08
CA LEU A 584 -60.76 -91.08 2.61
C LEU A 584 -59.30 -90.64 2.71
N LEU A 585 -58.35 -91.55 2.50
CA LEU A 585 -56.90 -91.33 2.55
C LEU A 585 -56.26 -91.30 1.15
N ASP A 586 -57.07 -91.31 0.08
CA ASP A 586 -56.65 -91.38 -1.34
C ASP A 586 -55.77 -92.61 -1.71
N GLU A 587 -55.68 -93.63 -0.85
CA GLU A 587 -54.78 -94.78 -1.07
C GLU A 587 -55.31 -95.79 -2.11
N GLN A 588 -56.62 -95.82 -2.39
CA GLN A 588 -57.23 -96.79 -3.31
C GLN A 588 -57.64 -96.21 -4.67
N ARG A 589 -57.14 -96.84 -5.74
CA ARG A 589 -57.61 -96.63 -7.13
C ARG A 589 -58.95 -97.34 -7.33
N VAL A 590 -60.06 -96.67 -7.07
CA VAL A 590 -61.40 -97.30 -7.15
C VAL A 590 -61.90 -97.37 -8.59
N ASN A 591 -62.46 -98.53 -8.98
CA ASN A 591 -62.95 -98.80 -10.34
C ASN A 591 -64.43 -98.40 -10.48
N PRO A 592 -64.79 -97.43 -11.35
CA PRO A 592 -66.14 -96.85 -11.42
C PRO A 592 -67.20 -97.76 -12.10
N GLU A 593 -66.87 -99.02 -12.33
CA GLU A 593 -67.77 -100.02 -12.93
C GLU A 593 -68.32 -101.00 -11.88
N MET A 594 -67.74 -101.01 -10.68
CA MET A 594 -68.10 -101.92 -9.58
C MET A 594 -69.10 -101.33 -8.58
N TRP A 595 -69.50 -100.06 -8.75
CA TRP A 595 -70.38 -99.35 -7.81
C TRP A 595 -71.85 -99.44 -8.21
N ASP A 596 -72.71 -99.75 -7.25
CA ASP A 596 -74.17 -99.60 -7.39
C ASP A 596 -74.55 -98.11 -7.37
N THR A 597 -75.68 -97.77 -7.97
CA THR A 597 -76.35 -96.46 -7.83
C THR A 597 -76.51 -96.01 -6.37
N PHE A 598 -76.80 -96.93 -5.45
CA PHE A 598 -76.86 -96.64 -4.01
C PHE A 598 -75.48 -96.29 -3.41
N ASP A 599 -74.40 -96.88 -3.95
CA ASP A 599 -73.01 -96.64 -3.51
C ASP A 599 -72.46 -95.31 -4.04
N VAL A 600 -72.92 -94.90 -5.22
CA VAL A 600 -72.64 -93.56 -5.76
C VAL A 600 -73.40 -92.51 -4.96
N LEU A 601 -74.70 -92.71 -4.69
CA LEU A 601 -75.51 -91.76 -3.93
C LEU A 601 -75.02 -91.55 -2.48
N SER A 602 -74.53 -92.59 -1.80
CA SER A 602 -73.95 -92.44 -0.46
C SER A 602 -72.65 -91.62 -0.47
N ARG A 603 -71.79 -91.80 -1.49
CA ARG A 603 -70.58 -90.98 -1.68
C ARG A 603 -70.92 -89.52 -2.02
N VAL A 604 -71.87 -89.27 -2.92
CA VAL A 604 -72.33 -87.90 -3.23
C VAL A 604 -72.85 -87.23 -1.95
N ARG A 605 -73.68 -87.93 -1.17
CA ARG A 605 -74.19 -87.44 0.12
C ARG A 605 -73.06 -87.12 1.10
N TYR A 606 -72.08 -88.00 1.24
CA TYR A 606 -70.94 -87.80 2.14
C TYR A 606 -70.15 -86.54 1.76
N TRP A 607 -69.77 -86.39 0.49
CA TRP A 607 -69.02 -85.22 0.03
C TRP A 607 -69.81 -83.91 0.09
N LEU A 608 -71.15 -83.95 -0.05
CA LEU A 608 -72.02 -82.80 0.23
C LEU A 608 -72.08 -82.41 1.71
N GLN A 609 -71.99 -83.39 2.62
CA GLN A 609 -71.89 -83.13 4.07
C GLN A 609 -70.52 -82.56 4.46
N HIS A 610 -69.46 -82.96 3.76
CA HIS A 610 -68.09 -82.44 3.91
C HIS A 610 -67.75 -81.25 2.99
N GLU A 611 -68.76 -80.62 2.37
CA GLU A 611 -68.65 -79.41 1.54
C GLU A 611 -67.73 -79.49 0.31
N ASN A 612 -67.27 -80.69 -0.06
CA ASN A 612 -66.54 -80.91 -1.30
C ASN A 612 -67.51 -81.12 -2.48
N LEU A 613 -68.04 -80.00 -2.97
CA LEU A 613 -68.97 -79.95 -4.10
C LEU A 613 -68.35 -80.50 -5.40
N GLU A 614 -67.04 -80.36 -5.61
CA GLU A 614 -66.36 -80.92 -6.78
C GLU A 614 -66.36 -82.45 -6.78
N GLN A 615 -66.01 -83.08 -5.66
CA GLN A 615 -66.07 -84.54 -5.53
C GLN A 615 -67.53 -85.01 -5.63
N ALA A 616 -68.47 -84.34 -4.98
CA ALA A 616 -69.90 -84.62 -5.12
C ALA A 616 -70.37 -84.58 -6.59
N LEU A 617 -69.95 -83.58 -7.37
CA LEU A 617 -70.22 -83.50 -8.81
C LEU A 617 -69.60 -84.68 -9.59
N ARG A 618 -68.33 -85.03 -9.30
CA ARG A 618 -67.63 -86.14 -9.95
C ARG A 618 -68.39 -87.45 -9.73
N TYR A 619 -68.73 -87.80 -8.49
CA TYR A 619 -69.52 -89.01 -8.20
C TYR A 619 -70.92 -88.95 -8.83
N ALA A 620 -71.63 -87.83 -8.74
CA ALA A 620 -72.96 -87.70 -9.36
C ALA A 620 -72.93 -87.88 -10.88
N SER A 621 -71.85 -87.44 -11.54
CA SER A 621 -71.66 -87.63 -12.99
C SER A 621 -71.44 -89.08 -13.42
N GLN A 622 -71.07 -89.96 -12.48
CA GLN A 622 -70.87 -91.41 -12.71
C GLN A 622 -72.17 -92.22 -12.61
N LEU A 623 -73.29 -91.62 -12.18
CA LEU A 623 -74.60 -92.26 -12.25
C LEU A 623 -74.91 -92.71 -13.68
N ARG A 624 -75.41 -93.95 -13.81
CA ARG A 624 -75.87 -94.58 -15.05
C ARG A 624 -77.40 -94.70 -15.03
N GLY A 625 -78.04 -95.00 -16.16
CA GLY A 625 -79.49 -95.24 -16.22
C GLY A 625 -80.37 -94.02 -16.00
N GLN A 626 -81.67 -94.30 -15.81
CA GLN A 626 -82.68 -93.31 -15.47
C GLN A 626 -82.36 -92.48 -14.19
N PRO A 627 -81.64 -92.99 -13.15
CA PRO A 627 -81.16 -92.17 -12.03
C PRO A 627 -80.30 -90.96 -12.46
N ARG A 628 -79.50 -91.08 -13.54
CA ARG A 628 -78.72 -89.97 -14.09
C ARG A 628 -79.61 -88.88 -14.69
N MET A 629 -80.72 -89.25 -15.35
CA MET A 629 -81.68 -88.29 -15.89
C MET A 629 -82.37 -87.50 -14.77
N VAL A 630 -82.76 -88.18 -13.69
CA VAL A 630 -83.36 -87.54 -12.50
C VAL A 630 -82.37 -86.61 -11.78
N ALA A 631 -81.08 -86.96 -11.79
CA ALA A 631 -80.02 -86.11 -11.25
C ALA A 631 -79.55 -85.00 -12.21
N HIS A 632 -79.96 -85.00 -13.49
CA HIS A 632 -79.38 -84.14 -14.52
C HIS A 632 -79.51 -82.65 -14.21
N ASP A 633 -80.71 -82.20 -13.85
CA ASP A 633 -80.98 -80.80 -13.49
C ASP A 633 -80.11 -80.36 -12.31
N TRP A 634 -79.97 -81.22 -11.29
CA TRP A 634 -79.15 -80.93 -10.12
C TRP A 634 -77.64 -80.95 -10.43
N ILE A 635 -77.19 -81.81 -11.35
CA ILE A 635 -75.82 -81.84 -11.86
C ILE A 635 -75.52 -80.56 -12.68
N HIS A 636 -76.49 -80.02 -13.42
CA HIS A 636 -76.32 -78.74 -14.15
C HIS A 636 -76.24 -77.56 -13.18
N GLU A 637 -77.18 -77.43 -12.25
CA GLU A 637 -77.22 -76.35 -11.26
C GLU A 637 -75.99 -76.38 -10.33
N LEU A 638 -75.46 -77.57 -10.02
CA LEU A 638 -74.21 -77.74 -9.25
C LEU A 638 -72.97 -77.30 -10.05
N ARG A 639 -72.94 -77.49 -11.38
CA ARG A 639 -71.86 -76.95 -12.25
C ARG A 639 -71.93 -75.44 -12.32
N LEU A 640 -73.11 -74.90 -12.58
CA LEU A 640 -73.38 -73.46 -12.63
C LEU A 640 -72.91 -72.75 -11.35
N HIS A 641 -73.18 -73.38 -10.19
CA HIS A 641 -72.68 -72.93 -8.90
C HIS A 641 -71.16 -73.05 -8.74
N LEU A 642 -70.56 -74.18 -9.14
CA LEU A 642 -69.11 -74.38 -9.06
C LEU A 642 -68.33 -73.40 -9.95
N GLU A 643 -68.82 -73.10 -11.15
CA GLU A 643 -68.24 -72.12 -12.07
C GLU A 643 -68.30 -70.70 -11.48
N ALA A 644 -69.46 -70.29 -10.93
CA ALA A 644 -69.59 -69.02 -10.23
C ALA A 644 -68.69 -68.92 -8.98
N ARG A 645 -68.63 -69.99 -8.17
CA ARG A 645 -67.75 -70.08 -6.99
C ARG A 645 -66.28 -70.06 -7.37
N GLN A 646 -65.87 -70.71 -8.47
CA GLN A 646 -64.49 -70.71 -8.94
C GLN A 646 -64.07 -69.31 -9.42
N ALA A 647 -64.93 -68.61 -10.16
CA ALA A 647 -64.68 -67.23 -10.57
C ALA A 647 -64.55 -66.28 -9.37
N ALA A 648 -65.46 -66.39 -8.39
CA ALA A 648 -65.40 -65.59 -7.16
C ALA A 648 -64.15 -65.90 -6.32
N ALA A 649 -63.75 -67.18 -6.20
CA ALA A 649 -62.54 -67.59 -5.52
C ALA A 649 -61.25 -67.09 -6.21
N ALA A 650 -61.20 -67.09 -7.54
CA ALA A 650 -60.09 -66.52 -8.31
C ALA A 650 -59.94 -65.01 -8.09
N LEU A 651 -61.07 -64.27 -8.02
CA LEU A 651 -61.07 -62.85 -7.71
C LEU A 651 -60.66 -62.56 -6.25
N MET A 652 -61.14 -63.35 -5.27
CA MET A 652 -60.66 -63.25 -3.88
C MET A 652 -59.16 -63.53 -3.77
N ALA A 653 -58.64 -64.54 -4.49
CA ALA A 653 -57.22 -64.89 -4.49
C ALA A 653 -56.36 -63.78 -5.12
N PHE A 654 -56.82 -63.18 -6.22
CA PHE A 654 -56.18 -62.00 -6.83
C PHE A 654 -56.14 -60.81 -5.87
N ALA A 655 -57.24 -60.51 -5.19
CA ALA A 655 -57.31 -59.42 -4.21
C ALA A 655 -56.44 -59.67 -2.97
N ALA A 656 -56.40 -60.90 -2.47
CA ALA A 656 -55.51 -61.29 -1.37
C ALA A 656 -54.04 -61.19 -1.78
N ALA A 657 -53.71 -61.54 -3.04
CA ALA A 657 -52.35 -61.43 -3.57
C ALA A 657 -51.89 -59.96 -3.66
N THR A 658 -52.72 -59.05 -4.17
CA THR A 658 -52.35 -57.62 -4.22
C THR A 658 -52.24 -57.01 -2.81
N ILE A 659 -53.18 -57.30 -1.91
CA ILE A 659 -53.08 -56.88 -0.49
C ILE A 659 -51.79 -57.42 0.17
N SER A 660 -51.33 -58.61 -0.19
CA SER A 660 -50.07 -59.18 0.33
C SER A 660 -48.81 -58.53 -0.24
N GLN A 661 -48.90 -57.89 -1.41
CA GLN A 661 -47.80 -57.12 -2.02
C GLN A 661 -47.66 -55.74 -1.38
N ASP A 662 -48.76 -55.12 -0.90
CA ASP A 662 -48.73 -53.86 -0.14
C ASP A 662 -48.01 -53.98 1.23
N ALA A 663 -47.73 -55.21 1.68
CA ALA A 663 -47.21 -55.55 3.00
C ALA A 663 -45.72 -55.95 3.00
N GLN A 664 -45.03 -55.83 1.85
CA GLN A 664 -43.60 -56.16 1.66
C GLN A 664 -42.78 -54.93 1.26
#